data_AF-A0A7R9AFR0-F1
#
_entry.id   AF-A0A7R9AFR0-F1
#
_cell.length_a   1.000
_cell.length_b   1.000
_cell.length_c   1.000
_cell.angle_alpha   90.00
_cell.angle_beta   90.00
_cell.angle_gamma   90.00
#
_symmetry.space_group_name_H-M   'P 1'
#
loop_
_entity.id
_entity.type
_entity.pdbx_description
1 polymer ?
#
loop_
_entity_poly.entity_id
_entity_poly.type
_entity_poly.pdbx_seq_one_letter_code
_entity_poly.pdbx_strand_id
1 'polypeptide(L)'
;EQEVDFLILNSSVCDIESGEVPDAALLANNPYFPQKDYVRFDTANSAALLGKLLEFRTNANQQLDEEILVSAVTAVENPNNDVSRTELSMMEKLFSWPTVLDMLRLAIRNPIANKYFCEENKVEFSQRILHFLTPEMPPVNQMLTLRIISNAFVHDPGRELMLMMEKDILSQLSDIGAPKWKTGDVAAMTVLLNYSIALFKRARDFDSKLQCLSTLASVMKDANDKEAIFRGLVTLGTLLYGDRELASAASVLGLPQVVKINQSILDPPKVAECAGYLRKLLEFRTNANQQLDEEILVSAVTAVENPNNDVSRTELSMMEKLFSWPTEKLFPVLDMLRLAIRNPIANKYFCEENKVEFSQRILHFLTPEMPPVNQMLTLRIISNAFVHDPGRELMLMMEKDILSQLSDIGAPKWKTGDVAAMTVLLNYSIALFKRARDFDSKLQCLSTLASVMKDANDKEAIFRGLVTLGTLLYGDRELASAASVLGLPQVVKINQSILDPPKVAECAGFVRQSPENMERWRGRVALVTGASAGIGAAVALRLASLGLRVAACARRVERIQELAKQVEGEGEILALKCDLTVESEIYAMFQDIEKKWGGVDVCINNAGLSYNHTLLEGSVEEWRRMCDVNVVALCLCTKLAVQSMRKRNVDDGHVININSMSGHRVPASRVAHFYSGTKFAVSAISEGLRRELRDLKSHVRVTQISPGFVETEMAYNIDPDGAKALYSSIKPLQVDDMADAIVFALNSPPYMEVNDICIRPTEQSQ
;
A
#
# COMPACT_ATOMS: atom_id res chain seq x y z
N GLU A 1 -63.32 42.15 -0.70
CA GLU A 1 -61.85 42.13 -0.72
C GLU A 1 -61.45 40.66 -0.65
N GLN A 2 -61.06 40.10 -1.81
CA GLN A 2 -61.24 38.68 -2.19
C GLN A 2 -59.98 37.81 -1.96
N GLU A 3 -60.23 36.53 -1.60
CA GLU A 3 -59.55 35.26 -1.98
C GLU A 3 -58.00 35.27 -2.08
N VAL A 4 -57.20 34.52 -1.31
CA VAL A 4 -57.12 33.06 -1.08
C VAL A 4 -57.24 32.22 -2.37
N ASP A 5 -56.09 32.01 -3.03
CA ASP A 5 -55.61 30.86 -3.83
C ASP A 5 -54.77 31.34 -5.04
N PHE A 6 -53.46 31.09 -5.08
CA PHE A 6 -52.75 29.85 -5.47
C PHE A 6 -52.34 29.84 -6.96
N LEU A 7 -51.02 29.86 -7.19
CA LEU A 7 -50.24 29.28 -8.31
C LEU A 7 -48.78 29.73 -8.07
N ILE A 8 -47.99 29.08 -7.20
CA ILE A 8 -47.14 27.89 -7.46
C ILE A 8 -46.64 27.80 -8.91
N LEU A 9 -45.32 27.96 -9.12
CA LEU A 9 -44.38 26.86 -9.46
C LEU A 9 -42.92 27.36 -9.66
N ASN A 10 -42.07 27.01 -8.69
CA ASN A 10 -40.67 26.51 -8.75
C ASN A 10 -39.61 27.28 -9.56
N SER A 11 -38.45 27.64 -9.00
CA SER A 11 -37.48 26.80 -8.25
C SER A 11 -36.74 27.62 -7.18
N SER A 12 -36.94 27.40 -5.87
CA SER A 12 -36.46 26.30 -5.01
C SER A 12 -35.04 26.49 -4.45
N VAL A 13 -35.01 26.82 -3.16
CA VAL A 13 -34.20 26.17 -2.10
C VAL A 13 -32.68 26.17 -2.27
N CYS A 14 -32.01 27.03 -1.51
CA CYS A 14 -30.77 26.67 -0.83
C CYS A 14 -30.91 27.10 0.63
N ASP A 15 -31.11 26.09 1.47
CA ASP A 15 -31.48 26.19 2.86
C ASP A 15 -30.45 26.94 3.70
N ILE A 16 -31.02 27.76 4.57
CA ILE A 16 -30.41 28.41 5.72
C ILE A 16 -30.30 27.32 6.80
N GLU A 17 -29.22 26.55 6.82
CA GLU A 17 -28.84 25.69 7.95
C GLU A 17 -27.32 25.68 8.16
N SER A 18 -26.77 26.82 8.55
CA SER A 18 -25.53 26.90 9.31
C SER A 18 -25.56 28.19 10.14
N GLY A 19 -25.25 28.10 11.43
CA GLY A 19 -25.24 29.25 12.34
C GLY A 19 -24.11 30.25 12.03
N GLU A 20 -24.18 30.90 10.87
CA GLU A 20 -23.18 31.83 10.38
C GLU A 20 -23.68 33.27 10.49
N VAL A 21 -22.84 34.16 11.03
CA VAL A 21 -22.98 35.59 10.77
C VAL A 21 -22.72 35.79 9.27
N PRO A 22 -23.69 36.23 8.45
CA PRO A 22 -23.51 36.34 7.01
C PRO A 22 -22.49 37.44 6.71
N ASP A 23 -21.61 37.23 5.71
CA ASP A 23 -20.62 38.21 5.24
C ASP A 23 -21.24 39.61 4.97
N ALA A 24 -22.55 39.64 4.68
CA ALA A 24 -23.37 40.84 4.57
C ALA A 24 -23.32 41.76 5.82
N ALA A 25 -23.17 41.22 7.03
CA ALA A 25 -23.05 42.00 8.26
C ALA A 25 -21.63 42.55 8.47
N LEU A 26 -20.60 41.75 8.12
CA LEU A 26 -19.18 42.13 8.23
C LEU A 26 -18.78 43.18 7.19
N LEU A 27 -19.39 43.10 6.01
CA LEU A 27 -19.11 43.93 4.83
C LEU A 27 -20.27 44.88 4.48
N ALA A 28 -21.10 45.25 5.47
CA ALA A 28 -22.35 46.02 5.28
C ALA A 28 -22.21 47.34 4.50
N ASN A 29 -20.99 47.84 4.29
CA ASN A 29 -20.69 49.07 3.55
C ASN A 29 -19.64 48.90 2.42
N ASN A 30 -19.34 47.66 2.00
CA ASN A 30 -18.38 47.41 0.92
C ASN A 30 -19.02 47.68 -0.46
N PRO A 31 -18.56 48.69 -1.23
CA PRO A 31 -19.13 49.00 -2.54
C PRO A 31 -18.47 48.22 -3.69
N TYR A 32 -17.44 47.40 -3.42
CA TYR A 32 -16.57 46.88 -4.46
C TYR A 32 -16.84 45.42 -4.85
N PHE A 33 -17.17 44.56 -3.89
CA PHE A 33 -17.40 43.13 -4.12
C PHE A 33 -18.50 42.59 -3.17
N PRO A 34 -19.24 41.52 -3.57
CA PRO A 34 -19.07 40.74 -4.79
C PRO A 34 -19.60 41.49 -6.01
N GLN A 35 -18.83 41.47 -7.10
CA GLN A 35 -19.26 42.08 -8.35
C GLN A 35 -20.34 41.22 -9.01
N LYS A 36 -21.40 41.84 -9.52
CA LYS A 36 -22.54 41.14 -10.15
C LYS A 36 -22.63 41.35 -11.66
N ASP A 37 -22.05 42.46 -12.13
CA ASP A 37 -22.09 42.89 -13.52
C ASP A 37 -20.73 42.69 -14.21
N TYR A 38 -20.75 42.10 -15.40
CA TYR A 38 -19.55 41.87 -16.21
C TYR A 38 -18.92 43.18 -16.65
N VAL A 39 -17.60 43.21 -16.63
CA VAL A 39 -16.80 44.38 -17.02
C VAL A 39 -16.37 44.25 -18.48
N ARG A 40 -16.48 45.35 -19.22
CA ARG A 40 -16.25 45.43 -20.67
C ARG A 40 -15.31 46.57 -21.05
N PHE A 41 -14.78 46.51 -22.27
CA PHE A 41 -13.93 47.52 -22.89
C PHE A 41 -14.68 48.25 -23.99
N ASP A 42 -15.17 49.46 -23.69
CA ASP A 42 -16.09 50.20 -24.56
C ASP A 42 -15.45 51.26 -25.45
N THR A 43 -14.23 51.71 -25.10
CA THR A 43 -13.58 52.83 -25.79
C THR A 43 -13.27 52.48 -27.24
N ALA A 44 -13.95 53.13 -28.19
CA ALA A 44 -13.74 52.97 -29.63
C ALA A 44 -13.04 54.20 -30.23
N ASN A 45 -12.15 53.98 -31.19
CA ASN A 45 -11.68 55.03 -32.09
C ASN A 45 -11.82 54.50 -33.53
N SER A 46 -13.05 54.51 -34.02
CA SER A 46 -13.43 53.93 -35.32
C SER A 46 -12.68 54.55 -36.49
N ALA A 47 -12.35 55.85 -36.41
CA ALA A 47 -11.56 56.54 -37.42
C ALA A 47 -10.11 56.03 -37.50
N ALA A 48 -9.45 55.82 -36.35
CA ALA A 48 -8.10 55.26 -36.31
C ALA A 48 -8.06 53.77 -36.70
N LEU A 49 -9.11 53.03 -36.33
CA LEU A 49 -9.29 51.63 -36.72
C LEU A 49 -9.44 51.50 -38.25
N LEU A 50 -10.34 52.28 -38.84
CA LEU A 50 -10.59 52.30 -40.28
C LEU A 50 -9.33 52.69 -41.06
N GLY A 51 -8.62 53.73 -40.62
CA GLY A 51 -7.36 54.16 -41.26
C GLY A 51 -6.31 53.04 -41.31
N LYS A 52 -6.12 52.30 -40.22
CA LYS A 52 -5.18 51.17 -40.18
C LYS A 52 -5.66 50.00 -41.03
N LEU A 53 -6.95 49.70 -41.06
CA LEU A 53 -7.48 48.61 -41.89
C LEU A 53 -7.32 48.90 -43.38
N LEU A 54 -7.52 50.16 -43.81
CA LEU A 54 -7.28 50.59 -45.19
C LEU A 54 -5.80 50.51 -45.56
N GLU A 55 -4.90 50.92 -44.66
CA GLU A 55 -3.44 50.79 -44.85
C GLU A 55 -3.01 49.32 -45.04
N PHE A 56 -3.52 48.42 -44.18
CA PHE A 56 -3.25 46.98 -44.31
C PHE A 56 -3.82 46.38 -45.59
N ARG A 57 -5.00 46.81 -46.04
CA ARG A 57 -5.60 46.40 -47.32
C ARG A 57 -4.69 46.74 -48.49
N THR A 58 -4.16 47.95 -48.53
CA THR A 58 -3.22 48.39 -49.58
C THR A 58 -1.93 47.56 -49.54
N ASN A 59 -1.38 47.30 -48.35
CA ASN A 59 -0.13 46.55 -48.19
C ASN A 59 -0.27 45.04 -48.48
N ALA A 60 -1.43 44.44 -48.20
CA ALA A 60 -1.68 43.02 -48.39
C ALA A 60 -2.09 42.65 -49.84
N ASN A 61 -2.26 43.63 -50.72
CA ASN A 61 -2.68 43.47 -52.12
C ASN A 61 -3.95 42.61 -52.30
N GLN A 62 -4.92 42.74 -51.37
CA GLN A 62 -6.15 41.93 -51.35
C GLN A 62 -7.33 42.66 -52.00
N GLN A 63 -8.13 41.93 -52.79
CA GLN A 63 -9.42 42.38 -53.34
C GLN A 63 -10.52 42.37 -52.27
N LEU A 64 -10.38 43.18 -51.22
CA LEU A 64 -11.50 43.49 -50.32
C LEU A 64 -12.24 44.72 -50.81
N ASP A 65 -13.56 44.72 -50.69
CA ASP A 65 -14.39 45.88 -50.99
C ASP A 65 -14.24 46.93 -49.88
N GLU A 66 -13.94 48.17 -50.27
CA GLU A 66 -13.79 49.29 -49.34
C GLU A 66 -15.12 49.64 -48.68
N GLU A 67 -16.21 49.56 -49.43
CA GLU A 67 -17.56 49.91 -48.95
C GLU A 67 -17.99 48.94 -47.85
N ILE A 68 -17.72 47.64 -48.01
CA ILE A 68 -18.01 46.62 -47.01
C ILE A 68 -17.17 46.84 -45.74
N LEU A 69 -15.90 47.24 -45.89
CA LEU A 69 -15.01 47.46 -44.76
C LEU A 69 -15.40 48.71 -43.96
N VAL A 70 -15.80 49.80 -44.63
CA VAL A 70 -16.35 51.01 -43.99
C VAL A 70 -17.69 50.72 -43.31
N SER A 71 -18.57 49.97 -43.98
CA SER A 71 -19.87 49.55 -43.43
C SER A 71 -19.68 48.72 -42.16
N ALA A 72 -18.78 47.73 -42.19
CA ALA A 72 -18.52 46.85 -41.06
C ALA A 72 -17.93 47.61 -39.85
N VAL A 73 -17.04 48.59 -40.05
CA VAL A 73 -16.51 49.42 -38.95
C VAL A 73 -17.62 50.31 -38.35
N THR A 74 -18.48 50.87 -39.18
CA THR A 74 -19.62 51.70 -38.75
C THR A 74 -20.65 50.87 -37.98
N ALA A 75 -20.89 49.63 -38.41
CA ALA A 75 -21.80 48.70 -37.77
C ALA A 75 -21.33 48.28 -36.36
N VAL A 76 -20.01 48.19 -36.11
CA VAL A 76 -19.47 47.76 -34.80
C VAL A 76 -19.18 48.91 -33.83
N GLU A 77 -19.25 50.17 -34.30
CA GLU A 77 -19.06 51.37 -33.48
C GLU A 77 -20.13 51.46 -32.38
N ASN A 78 -21.39 51.26 -32.76
CA ASN A 78 -22.51 51.19 -31.83
C ASN A 78 -23.00 49.74 -31.71
N PRO A 79 -23.01 49.13 -30.51
CA PRO A 79 -23.45 47.75 -30.33
C PRO A 79 -24.92 47.52 -30.71
N ASN A 80 -25.73 48.56 -30.88
CA ASN A 80 -27.14 48.48 -31.27
C ASN A 80 -27.37 48.53 -32.80
N ASN A 81 -26.34 48.76 -33.61
CA ASN A 81 -26.49 48.76 -35.06
C ASN A 81 -26.71 47.33 -35.57
N ASP A 82 -27.48 47.19 -36.65
CA ASP A 82 -27.58 45.91 -37.35
C ASP A 82 -26.24 45.59 -38.03
N VAL A 83 -25.76 44.36 -37.83
CA VAL A 83 -24.55 43.84 -38.50
C VAL A 83 -24.99 42.71 -39.41
N SER A 84 -24.67 42.82 -40.70
CA SER A 84 -25.01 41.84 -41.72
C SER A 84 -24.09 40.61 -41.68
N ARG A 85 -24.58 39.47 -42.17
CA ARG A 85 -23.79 38.24 -42.26
C ARG A 85 -22.57 38.37 -43.18
N THR A 86 -22.66 39.23 -44.19
CA THR A 86 -21.55 39.53 -45.11
C THR A 86 -20.41 40.24 -44.36
N GLU A 87 -20.74 41.20 -43.49
CA GLU A 87 -19.75 41.91 -42.67
C GLU A 87 -19.10 40.98 -41.64
N LEU A 88 -19.86 40.09 -41.01
CA LEU A 88 -19.34 39.11 -40.05
C LEU A 88 -18.43 38.07 -40.72
N SER A 89 -18.82 37.54 -41.87
CA SER A 89 -17.98 36.62 -42.65
C SER A 89 -16.71 37.31 -43.18
N MET A 90 -16.77 38.61 -43.47
CA MET A 90 -15.57 39.38 -43.81
C MET A 90 -14.61 39.47 -42.61
N MET A 91 -15.11 39.82 -41.42
CA MET A 91 -14.28 39.89 -40.20
C MET A 91 -13.60 38.55 -39.91
N GLU A 92 -14.30 37.44 -40.14
CA GLU A 92 -13.76 36.09 -40.00
C GLU A 92 -12.59 35.81 -40.95
N LYS A 93 -12.73 36.13 -42.25
CA LYS A 93 -11.63 35.98 -43.22
C LYS A 93 -10.40 36.82 -42.89
N LEU A 94 -10.60 37.91 -42.15
CA LEU A 94 -9.56 38.84 -41.78
C LEU A 94 -8.90 38.53 -40.42
N PHE A 95 -9.21 37.39 -39.77
CA PHE A 95 -8.59 36.98 -38.49
C PHE A 95 -7.05 36.97 -38.51
N SER A 96 -6.43 36.83 -39.68
CA SER A 96 -4.98 36.87 -39.84
C SER A 96 -4.37 38.28 -39.70
N TRP A 97 -5.18 39.34 -39.71
CA TRP A 97 -4.68 40.72 -39.63
C TRP A 97 -4.71 41.22 -38.17
N PRO A 98 -3.59 41.73 -37.64
CA PRO A 98 -3.51 42.23 -36.25
C PRO A 98 -4.57 43.28 -35.90
N THR A 99 -4.90 44.15 -36.86
CA THR A 99 -5.84 45.27 -36.71
C THR A 99 -7.30 44.82 -36.55
N VAL A 100 -7.62 43.58 -36.96
CA VAL A 100 -9.00 43.05 -36.93
C VAL A 100 -9.41 42.62 -35.54
N LEU A 101 -8.46 42.31 -34.66
CA LEU A 101 -8.76 42.01 -33.26
C LEU A 101 -9.41 43.20 -32.55
N ASP A 102 -9.04 44.43 -32.90
CA ASP A 102 -9.65 45.64 -32.31
C ASP A 102 -11.07 45.90 -32.85
N MET A 103 -11.31 45.55 -34.11
CA MET A 103 -12.64 45.55 -34.73
C MET A 103 -13.55 44.48 -34.10
N LEU A 104 -13.02 43.26 -33.95
CA LEU A 104 -13.74 42.14 -33.35
C LEU A 104 -14.06 42.37 -31.86
N ARG A 105 -13.14 43.00 -31.13
CA ARG A 105 -13.35 43.45 -29.75
C ARG A 105 -14.58 44.36 -29.64
N LEU A 106 -14.80 45.24 -30.62
CA LEU A 106 -15.99 46.10 -30.67
C LEU A 106 -17.22 45.32 -31.11
N ALA A 107 -17.07 44.46 -32.14
CA ALA A 107 -18.14 43.67 -32.74
C ALA A 107 -18.81 42.71 -31.74
N ILE A 108 -18.03 42.00 -30.93
CA ILE A 108 -18.52 40.93 -30.04
C ILE A 108 -19.50 41.43 -28.95
N ARG A 109 -19.62 42.76 -28.78
CA ARG A 109 -20.61 43.40 -27.90
C ARG A 109 -22.01 43.48 -28.51
N ASN A 110 -22.12 43.40 -29.84
CA ASN A 110 -23.39 43.34 -30.54
C ASN A 110 -23.97 41.91 -30.41
N PRO A 111 -25.27 41.76 -30.10
CA PRO A 111 -25.87 40.45 -29.86
C PRO A 111 -25.84 39.52 -31.09
N ILE A 112 -25.98 40.06 -32.30
CA ILE A 112 -25.93 39.29 -33.56
C ILE A 112 -24.51 38.78 -33.80
N ALA A 113 -23.51 39.66 -33.66
CA ALA A 113 -22.11 39.28 -33.80
C ALA A 113 -21.65 38.30 -32.72
N ASN A 114 -22.06 38.50 -31.47
CA ASN A 114 -21.75 37.58 -30.36
C ASN A 114 -22.28 36.18 -30.64
N LYS A 115 -23.55 36.07 -31.07
CA LYS A 115 -24.14 34.79 -31.47
C LYS A 115 -23.40 34.15 -32.65
N TYR A 116 -23.07 34.92 -33.69
CA TYR A 116 -22.36 34.40 -34.85
C TYR A 116 -20.99 33.80 -34.50
N PHE A 117 -20.18 34.50 -33.69
CA PHE A 117 -18.84 34.02 -33.35
C PHE A 117 -18.84 32.99 -32.21
N CYS A 118 -19.68 33.16 -31.19
CA CYS A 118 -19.64 32.32 -29.99
C CYS A 118 -20.57 31.10 -30.04
N GLU A 119 -21.55 31.06 -30.95
CA GLU A 119 -22.47 29.93 -31.12
C GLU A 119 -22.30 29.27 -32.49
N GLU A 120 -22.46 30.02 -33.58
CA GLU A 120 -22.48 29.49 -34.95
C GLU A 120 -21.07 29.06 -35.42
N ASN A 121 -20.04 29.88 -35.16
CA ASN A 121 -18.66 29.64 -35.59
C ASN A 121 -17.69 29.40 -34.41
N LYS A 122 -18.22 28.87 -33.31
CA LYS A 122 -17.50 28.72 -32.04
C LYS A 122 -16.20 27.92 -32.11
N VAL A 123 -16.07 26.98 -33.06
CA VAL A 123 -14.87 26.13 -33.21
C VAL A 123 -13.70 26.93 -33.79
N GLU A 124 -13.93 27.68 -34.87
CA GLU A 124 -12.87 28.51 -35.45
C GLU A 124 -12.55 29.68 -34.51
N PHE A 125 -13.57 30.29 -33.92
CA PHE A 125 -13.39 31.37 -32.97
C PHE A 125 -12.56 30.93 -31.75
N SER A 126 -12.86 29.79 -31.13
CA SER A 126 -12.12 29.30 -29.96
C SER A 126 -10.65 29.00 -30.27
N GLN A 127 -10.37 28.33 -31.40
CA GLN A 127 -9.01 28.04 -31.84
C GLN A 127 -8.20 29.31 -32.06
N ARG A 128 -8.81 30.35 -32.65
CA ARG A 128 -8.15 31.64 -32.88
C ARG A 128 -7.88 32.36 -31.57
N ILE A 129 -8.85 32.40 -30.65
CA ILE A 129 -8.68 33.03 -29.33
C ILE A 129 -7.51 32.39 -28.56
N LEU A 130 -7.47 31.05 -28.50
CA LEU A 130 -6.38 30.34 -27.82
C LEU A 130 -5.04 30.52 -28.54
N HIS A 131 -5.02 30.59 -29.87
CA HIS A 131 -3.80 30.86 -30.62
C HIS A 131 -3.25 32.25 -30.31
N PHE A 132 -4.09 33.29 -30.25
CA PHE A 132 -3.64 34.66 -29.95
C PHE A 132 -3.19 34.87 -28.51
N LEU A 133 -3.47 33.93 -27.61
CA LEU A 133 -3.04 33.91 -26.22
C LEU A 133 -1.79 33.05 -26.00
N THR A 134 -1.17 32.46 -27.02
CA THR A 134 0.11 31.77 -26.80
C THR A 134 1.25 32.77 -26.59
N PRO A 135 2.30 32.43 -25.81
CA PRO A 135 3.41 33.35 -25.51
C PRO A 135 4.17 33.89 -26.74
N GLU A 136 4.14 33.18 -27.87
CA GLU A 136 4.81 33.56 -29.12
C GLU A 136 4.12 34.71 -29.86
N MET A 137 2.86 34.99 -29.53
CA MET A 137 2.08 36.01 -30.22
C MET A 137 2.45 37.43 -29.75
N PRO A 138 2.29 38.45 -30.62
CA PRO A 138 2.60 39.82 -30.25
C PRO A 138 1.79 40.30 -29.03
N PRO A 139 2.41 41.02 -28.08
CA PRO A 139 1.78 41.69 -26.94
C PRO A 139 0.41 42.35 -27.19
N VAL A 140 0.31 43.08 -28.31
CA VAL A 140 -0.90 43.81 -28.68
C VAL A 140 -2.04 42.86 -29.05
N ASN A 141 -1.72 41.72 -29.67
CA ASN A 141 -2.71 40.72 -30.06
C ASN A 141 -3.24 39.99 -28.83
N GLN A 142 -2.36 39.61 -27.90
CA GLN A 142 -2.74 39.02 -26.61
C GLN A 142 -3.64 39.98 -25.82
N MET A 143 -3.26 41.26 -25.72
CA MET A 143 -4.08 42.29 -25.06
C MET A 143 -5.47 42.43 -25.69
N LEU A 144 -5.56 42.57 -27.02
CA LEU A 144 -6.84 42.71 -27.71
C LEU A 144 -7.71 41.46 -27.56
N THR A 145 -7.10 40.29 -27.57
CA THR A 145 -7.77 39.00 -27.35
C THR A 145 -8.37 38.90 -25.95
N LEU A 146 -7.64 39.32 -24.91
CA LEU A 146 -8.18 39.40 -23.54
C LEU A 146 -9.37 40.37 -23.44
N ARG A 147 -9.34 41.48 -24.21
CA ARG A 147 -10.49 42.40 -24.28
C ARG A 147 -11.66 41.80 -25.06
N ILE A 148 -11.42 41.02 -26.11
CA ILE A 148 -12.46 40.26 -26.83
C ILE A 148 -13.13 39.28 -25.87
N ILE A 149 -12.35 38.49 -25.13
CA ILE A 149 -12.84 37.55 -24.11
C ILE A 149 -13.71 38.31 -23.09
N SER A 150 -13.21 39.43 -22.56
CA SER A 150 -13.95 40.24 -21.59
C SER A 150 -15.30 40.71 -22.14
N ASN A 151 -15.33 41.16 -23.41
CA ASN A 151 -16.55 41.62 -24.06
C ASN A 151 -17.49 40.48 -24.48
N ALA A 152 -16.99 39.25 -24.65
CA ALA A 152 -17.82 38.09 -24.97
C ALA A 152 -18.81 37.76 -23.84
N PHE A 153 -18.46 38.04 -22.58
CA PHE A 153 -19.33 37.83 -21.41
C PHE A 153 -20.61 38.70 -21.39
N VAL A 154 -20.76 39.66 -22.31
CA VAL A 154 -21.92 40.57 -22.34
C VAL A 154 -23.22 39.83 -22.66
N HIS A 155 -23.18 38.78 -23.49
CA HIS A 155 -24.36 38.03 -23.95
C HIS A 155 -24.22 36.53 -23.62
N ASP A 156 -25.35 35.81 -23.57
CA ASP A 156 -25.38 34.39 -23.19
C ASP A 156 -24.47 33.48 -24.04
N PRO A 157 -24.48 33.56 -25.40
CA PRO A 157 -23.65 32.68 -26.21
C PRO A 157 -22.15 32.80 -25.91
N GLY A 158 -21.66 34.03 -25.75
CA GLY A 158 -20.29 34.29 -25.35
C GLY A 158 -19.98 33.82 -23.93
N ARG A 159 -20.90 34.00 -22.97
CA ARG A 159 -20.73 33.50 -21.59
C ARG A 159 -20.58 31.98 -21.55
N GLU A 160 -21.43 31.25 -22.27
CA GLU A 160 -21.37 29.80 -22.34
C GLU A 160 -20.05 29.32 -22.96
N LEU A 161 -19.61 29.94 -24.06
CA LEU A 161 -18.35 29.58 -24.71
C LEU A 161 -17.13 29.88 -23.83
N MET A 162 -17.08 31.05 -23.18
CA MET A 162 -15.95 31.40 -22.31
C MET A 162 -15.86 30.46 -21.11
N LEU A 163 -17.00 30.01 -20.55
CA LEU A 163 -17.01 29.02 -19.47
C LEU A 163 -16.63 27.62 -19.96
N MET A 164 -16.95 27.26 -21.20
CA MET A 164 -16.48 26.00 -21.81
C MET A 164 -14.96 25.99 -22.00
N MET A 165 -14.38 27.15 -22.35
CA MET A 165 -12.94 27.33 -22.58
C MET A 165 -12.16 27.76 -21.32
N GLU A 166 -12.79 27.75 -20.14
CA GLU A 166 -12.24 28.31 -18.92
C GLU A 166 -10.84 27.78 -18.59
N LYS A 167 -10.67 26.45 -18.58
CA LYS A 167 -9.39 25.82 -18.22
C LYS A 167 -8.27 26.23 -19.16
N ASP A 168 -8.54 26.23 -20.46
CA ASP A 168 -7.55 26.60 -21.48
C ASP A 168 -7.16 28.08 -21.38
N ILE A 169 -8.16 28.97 -21.23
CA ILE A 169 -7.93 30.42 -21.10
C ILE A 169 -7.18 30.75 -19.81
N LEU A 170 -7.57 30.17 -18.67
CA LEU A 170 -6.92 30.42 -17.38
C LEU A 170 -5.50 29.84 -17.32
N SER A 171 -5.24 28.71 -18.00
CA SER A 171 -3.89 28.15 -18.15
C SER A 171 -3.01 29.08 -18.98
N GLN A 172 -3.46 29.48 -20.16
CA GLN A 172 -2.70 30.39 -21.02
C GLN A 172 -2.45 31.75 -20.36
N LEU A 173 -3.42 32.25 -19.60
CA LEU A 173 -3.26 33.49 -18.84
C LEU A 173 -2.21 33.35 -17.72
N SER A 174 -2.12 32.18 -17.09
CA SER A 174 -1.07 31.89 -16.12
C SER A 174 0.32 31.83 -16.77
N ASP A 175 0.41 31.28 -17.99
CA ASP A 175 1.66 31.15 -18.75
C ASP A 175 2.17 32.50 -19.27
N ILE A 176 1.27 33.38 -19.72
CA ILE A 176 1.62 34.75 -20.16
C ILE A 176 2.02 35.63 -18.95
N GLY A 177 1.45 35.37 -17.77
CA GLY A 177 1.66 36.17 -16.55
C GLY A 177 1.04 37.58 -16.61
N ALA A 178 1.49 38.50 -15.75
CA ALA A 178 1.10 39.92 -15.85
C ALA A 178 1.76 40.54 -17.08
N PRO A 179 0.99 40.85 -18.13
CA PRO A 179 1.60 41.22 -19.39
C PRO A 179 2.18 42.64 -19.32
N LYS A 180 3.53 42.76 -19.35
CA LYS A 180 4.31 44.00 -19.17
C LYS A 180 4.12 45.10 -20.25
N TRP A 181 3.10 44.99 -21.10
CA TRP A 181 2.75 46.01 -22.09
C TRP A 181 1.67 46.96 -21.57
N LYS A 182 1.64 48.18 -22.13
CA LYS A 182 0.73 49.26 -21.71
C LYS A 182 -0.73 48.76 -21.71
N THR A 183 -1.35 48.68 -20.53
CA THR A 183 -2.73 48.21 -20.28
C THR A 183 -3.01 46.70 -20.44
N GLY A 184 -1.96 45.85 -20.53
CA GLY A 184 -2.08 44.39 -20.56
C GLY A 184 -2.65 43.79 -19.27
N ASP A 185 -2.07 44.18 -18.14
CA ASP A 185 -2.51 43.77 -16.80
C ASP A 185 -3.99 44.07 -16.56
N VAL A 186 -4.48 45.21 -17.05
CA VAL A 186 -5.89 45.59 -16.91
C VAL A 186 -6.79 44.60 -17.67
N ALA A 187 -6.41 44.21 -18.89
CA ALA A 187 -7.16 43.24 -19.68
C ALA A 187 -7.18 41.85 -19.01
N ALA A 188 -6.03 41.37 -18.55
CA ALA A 188 -5.90 40.10 -17.82
C ALA A 188 -6.77 40.07 -16.55
N MET A 189 -6.70 41.11 -15.72
CA MET A 189 -7.50 41.21 -14.50
C MET A 189 -9.00 41.33 -14.77
N THR A 190 -9.38 41.87 -15.93
CA THR A 190 -10.80 41.97 -16.34
C THR A 190 -11.36 40.61 -16.74
N VAL A 191 -10.57 39.79 -17.43
CA VAL A 191 -10.95 38.40 -17.75
C VAL A 191 -11.16 37.62 -16.45
N LEU A 192 -10.20 37.69 -15.52
CA LEU A 192 -10.31 37.04 -14.21
C LEU A 192 -11.53 37.54 -13.42
N LEU A 193 -11.80 38.85 -13.45
CA LEU A 193 -12.99 39.42 -12.82
C LEU A 193 -14.28 38.85 -13.41
N ASN A 194 -14.39 38.78 -14.74
CA ASN A 194 -15.56 38.20 -15.40
C ASN A 194 -15.76 36.72 -15.10
N TYR A 195 -14.67 35.95 -15.02
CA TYR A 195 -14.73 34.57 -14.53
C TYR A 195 -15.20 34.52 -13.07
N SER A 196 -14.66 35.35 -12.18
CA SER A 196 -15.11 35.38 -10.78
C SER A 196 -16.61 35.70 -10.64
N ILE A 197 -17.15 36.58 -11.48
CA ILE A 197 -18.59 36.91 -11.49
C ILE A 197 -19.42 35.72 -11.97
N ALA A 198 -18.95 35.04 -13.02
CA ALA A 198 -19.63 33.85 -13.55
C ALA A 198 -19.61 32.68 -12.56
N LEU A 199 -18.47 32.46 -11.90
CA LEU A 199 -18.26 31.41 -10.91
C LEU A 199 -18.94 31.74 -9.57
N PHE A 200 -19.07 33.01 -9.20
CA PHE A 200 -19.83 33.44 -8.03
C PHE A 200 -21.29 32.98 -8.11
N LYS A 201 -21.88 32.93 -9.32
CA LYS A 201 -23.23 32.40 -9.56
C LYS A 201 -23.31 30.87 -9.47
N ARG A 202 -22.17 30.16 -9.41
CA ARG A 202 -22.05 28.70 -9.32
C ARG A 202 -21.59 28.28 -7.92
N ALA A 203 -22.53 28.10 -7.00
CA ALA A 203 -22.23 27.88 -5.58
C ALA A 203 -21.34 26.65 -5.27
N ARG A 204 -21.31 25.62 -6.14
CA ARG A 204 -20.64 24.33 -5.89
C ARG A 204 -19.42 24.03 -6.76
N ASP A 205 -18.84 25.04 -7.41
CA ASP A 205 -17.74 24.86 -8.38
C ASP A 205 -16.37 25.24 -7.79
N PHE A 206 -15.90 24.46 -6.79
CA PHE A 206 -14.67 24.77 -6.06
C PHE A 206 -13.42 24.72 -6.94
N ASP A 207 -13.29 23.73 -7.81
CA ASP A 207 -12.11 23.53 -8.66
C ASP A 207 -11.90 24.71 -9.62
N SER A 208 -12.97 25.16 -10.29
CA SER A 208 -12.91 26.34 -11.16
C SER A 208 -12.60 27.62 -10.40
N LYS A 209 -13.19 27.79 -9.21
CA LYS A 209 -12.86 28.93 -8.32
C LYS A 209 -11.40 28.90 -7.88
N LEU A 210 -10.86 27.73 -7.52
CA LEU A 210 -9.48 27.54 -7.11
C LEU A 210 -8.51 27.79 -8.28
N GLN A 211 -8.84 27.32 -9.48
CA GLN A 211 -8.05 27.61 -10.69
C GLN A 211 -8.02 29.11 -10.97
N CYS A 212 -9.18 29.78 -10.92
CA CYS A 212 -9.27 31.23 -11.09
C CYS A 212 -8.48 31.99 -10.01
N LEU A 213 -8.51 31.52 -8.75
CA LEU A 213 -7.76 32.09 -7.63
C LEU A 213 -6.24 31.91 -7.79
N SER A 214 -5.80 30.74 -8.26
CA SER A 214 -4.39 30.43 -8.54
C SER A 214 -3.84 31.29 -9.68
N THR A 215 -4.57 31.38 -10.80
CA THR A 215 -4.22 32.28 -11.91
C THR A 215 -4.20 33.74 -11.44
N LEU A 216 -5.16 34.16 -10.60
CA LEU A 216 -5.16 35.50 -10.01
C LEU A 216 -3.90 35.77 -9.19
N ALA A 217 -3.49 34.84 -8.32
CA ALA A 217 -2.28 35.00 -7.52
C ALA A 217 -1.02 35.14 -8.38
N SER A 218 -0.93 34.36 -9.48
CA SER A 218 0.15 34.46 -10.47
C SER A 218 0.19 35.84 -11.13
N VAL A 219 -0.94 36.29 -11.70
CA VAL A 219 -1.02 37.58 -12.43
C VAL A 219 -0.88 38.78 -11.47
N MET A 220 -1.36 38.69 -10.23
CA MET A 220 -1.25 39.79 -9.25
C MET A 220 0.18 40.05 -8.79
N LYS A 221 1.05 39.04 -8.83
CA LYS A 221 2.45 39.15 -8.38
C LYS A 221 3.25 40.18 -9.18
N ASP A 222 2.97 40.29 -10.47
CA ASP A 222 3.72 41.10 -11.42
C ASP A 222 2.95 42.36 -11.90
N ALA A 223 1.72 42.56 -11.41
CA ALA A 223 0.86 43.69 -11.78
C ALA A 223 1.34 45.01 -11.17
N ASN A 224 1.57 46.02 -12.01
CA ASN A 224 1.98 47.36 -11.57
C ASN A 224 0.93 48.44 -11.80
N ASP A 225 -0.01 48.20 -12.72
CA ASP A 225 -1.06 49.17 -13.03
C ASP A 225 -2.11 49.22 -11.90
N LYS A 226 -2.40 50.42 -11.40
CA LYS A 226 -3.30 50.63 -10.26
C LYS A 226 -4.74 50.19 -10.55
N GLU A 227 -5.21 50.31 -11.79
CA GLU A 227 -6.53 49.82 -12.21
C GLU A 227 -6.54 48.29 -12.31
N ALA A 228 -5.46 47.68 -12.79
CA ALA A 228 -5.31 46.24 -12.81
C ALA A 228 -5.31 45.66 -11.39
N ILE A 229 -4.52 46.25 -10.47
CA ILE A 229 -4.49 45.87 -9.05
C ILE A 229 -5.89 45.98 -8.44
N PHE A 230 -6.59 47.09 -8.68
CA PHE A 230 -7.96 47.27 -8.20
C PHE A 230 -8.89 46.16 -8.68
N ARG A 231 -8.87 45.83 -9.98
CA ARG A 231 -9.68 44.74 -10.55
C ARG A 231 -9.31 43.39 -9.94
N GLY A 232 -8.02 43.11 -9.75
CA GLY A 232 -7.55 41.89 -9.07
C GLY A 232 -8.07 41.76 -7.64
N LEU A 233 -8.08 42.86 -6.87
CA LEU A 233 -8.68 42.88 -5.53
C LEU A 233 -10.20 42.63 -5.58
N VAL A 234 -10.92 43.25 -6.52
CA VAL A 234 -12.35 42.98 -6.71
C VAL A 234 -12.62 41.53 -7.08
N THR A 235 -11.79 40.94 -7.95
CA THR A 235 -11.83 39.51 -8.31
C THR A 235 -11.66 38.64 -7.06
N LEU A 236 -10.62 38.91 -6.25
CA LEU A 236 -10.38 38.19 -5.00
C LEU A 236 -11.59 38.26 -4.08
N GLY A 237 -12.15 39.45 -3.89
CA GLY A 237 -13.30 39.65 -3.02
C GLY A 237 -14.56 38.97 -3.52
N THR A 238 -14.77 38.96 -4.84
CA THR A 238 -15.91 38.30 -5.48
C THR A 238 -15.82 36.79 -5.37
N LEU A 239 -14.61 36.22 -5.49
CA LEU A 239 -14.37 34.78 -5.29
C LEU A 239 -14.58 34.34 -3.84
N LEU A 240 -14.07 35.12 -2.88
CA LEU A 240 -14.11 34.77 -1.45
C LEU A 240 -15.46 35.03 -0.77
N TYR A 241 -16.32 35.83 -1.40
CA TYR A 241 -17.59 36.22 -0.78
C TYR A 241 -18.52 35.01 -0.62
N GLY A 242 -18.85 34.65 0.62
CA GLY A 242 -19.66 33.48 0.93
C GLY A 242 -18.95 32.13 0.77
N ASP A 243 -17.62 32.10 0.55
CA ASP A 243 -16.86 30.87 0.28
C ASP A 243 -15.67 30.72 1.26
N ARG A 244 -15.88 29.92 2.31
CA ARG A 244 -14.89 29.74 3.40
C ARG A 244 -13.67 28.94 2.98
N GLU A 245 -13.86 27.89 2.19
CA GLU A 245 -12.80 26.97 1.78
C GLU A 245 -11.79 27.69 0.87
N LEU A 246 -12.29 28.58 0.02
CA LEU A 246 -11.46 29.37 -0.89
C LEU A 246 -10.57 30.40 -0.16
N ALA A 247 -10.97 30.86 1.03
CA ALA A 247 -10.17 31.77 1.86
C ALA A 247 -8.91 31.09 2.43
N SER A 248 -9.00 29.80 2.76
CA SER A 248 -7.84 28.99 3.16
C SER A 248 -6.86 28.85 2.00
N ALA A 249 -7.34 28.52 0.80
CA ALA A 249 -6.52 28.45 -0.40
C ALA A 249 -5.84 29.79 -0.72
N ALA A 250 -6.56 30.91 -0.56
CA ALA A 250 -5.99 32.24 -0.76
C ALA A 250 -4.81 32.53 0.18
N SER A 251 -4.85 32.02 1.40
CA SER A 251 -3.77 32.17 2.38
C SER A 251 -2.50 31.41 1.96
N VAL A 252 -2.65 30.20 1.39
CA VAL A 252 -1.54 29.40 0.86
C VAL A 252 -0.88 30.07 -0.33
N LEU A 253 -1.69 30.66 -1.21
CA LEU A 253 -1.23 31.40 -2.39
C LEU A 253 -0.59 32.77 -2.04
N GLY A 254 -0.48 33.12 -0.76
CA GLY A 254 0.16 34.36 -0.31
C GLY A 254 -0.65 35.64 -0.55
N LEU A 255 -1.93 35.52 -0.92
CA LEU A 255 -2.80 36.66 -1.23
C LEU A 255 -3.02 37.62 -0.04
N PRO A 256 -3.03 37.21 1.24
CA PRO A 256 -3.08 38.16 2.36
C PRO A 256 -1.93 39.18 2.36
N GLN A 257 -0.73 38.77 1.96
CA GLN A 257 0.40 39.71 1.82
C GLN A 257 0.20 40.65 0.63
N VAL A 258 -0.31 40.14 -0.49
CA VAL A 258 -0.68 40.97 -1.65
C VAL A 258 -1.72 42.02 -1.26
N VAL A 259 -2.75 41.64 -0.51
CA VAL A 259 -3.76 42.57 0.02
C VAL A 259 -3.12 43.61 0.95
N LYS A 260 -2.23 43.18 1.86
CA LYS A 260 -1.53 44.09 2.78
C LYS A 260 -0.65 45.10 2.05
N ILE A 261 0.10 44.67 1.04
CA ILE A 261 0.96 45.54 0.22
C ILE A 261 0.09 46.57 -0.49
N ASN A 262 -0.98 46.13 -1.15
CA ASN A 262 -1.85 47.02 -1.93
C ASN A 262 -2.72 47.94 -1.06
N GLN A 263 -2.95 47.62 0.22
CA GLN A 263 -3.60 48.50 1.19
C GLN A 263 -2.81 49.82 1.40
N SER A 264 -1.50 49.82 1.13
CA SER A 264 -0.67 51.03 1.24
C SER A 264 -0.79 51.99 0.05
N ILE A 265 -1.50 51.62 -1.02
CA ILE A 265 -1.67 52.43 -2.23
C ILE A 265 -2.85 53.41 -2.03
N LEU A 266 -2.53 54.62 -1.58
CA LEU A 266 -3.54 55.64 -1.22
C LEU A 266 -4.17 56.37 -2.42
N ASP A 267 -3.56 56.29 -3.59
CA ASP A 267 -4.05 56.93 -4.82
C ASP A 267 -4.05 55.92 -5.97
N PRO A 268 -5.21 55.63 -6.63
CA PRO A 268 -6.53 56.12 -6.26
C PRO A 268 -7.04 55.44 -4.96
N PRO A 269 -7.85 56.14 -4.13
CA PRO A 269 -8.28 55.64 -2.82
C PRO A 269 -8.95 54.26 -2.85
N LYS A 270 -9.66 53.97 -3.95
CA LYS A 270 -10.38 52.70 -4.16
C LYS A 270 -9.50 51.45 -4.02
N VAL A 271 -8.18 51.54 -4.26
CA VAL A 271 -7.26 50.40 -4.09
C VAL A 271 -7.07 50.09 -2.61
N ALA A 272 -6.68 51.08 -1.80
CA ALA A 272 -6.51 50.92 -0.36
C ALA A 272 -7.82 50.54 0.35
N GLU A 273 -8.95 51.15 -0.06
CA GLU A 273 -10.26 50.86 0.51
C GLU A 273 -10.70 49.42 0.23
N CYS A 274 -10.61 48.95 -1.02
CA CYS A 274 -10.95 47.57 -1.40
C CYS A 274 -10.05 46.55 -0.68
N ALA A 275 -8.74 46.81 -0.62
CA ALA A 275 -7.80 45.98 0.14
C ALA A 275 -8.13 45.94 1.63
N GLY A 276 -8.60 47.06 2.22
CA GLY A 276 -9.04 47.11 3.61
C GLY A 276 -10.24 46.21 3.91
N TYR A 277 -11.22 46.16 3.02
CA TYR A 277 -12.36 45.24 3.15
C TYR A 277 -11.95 43.77 3.01
N LEU A 278 -11.08 43.46 2.06
CA LEU A 278 -10.52 42.11 1.88
C LEU A 278 -9.73 41.64 3.08
N ARG A 279 -8.94 42.54 3.66
CA ARG A 279 -8.17 42.23 4.86
C ARG A 279 -9.08 41.84 6.02
N LYS A 280 -10.18 42.58 6.25
CA LYS A 280 -11.18 42.22 7.28
C LYS A 280 -11.82 40.86 6.99
N LEU A 281 -12.16 40.59 5.73
CA LEU A 281 -12.73 39.30 5.31
C LEU A 281 -11.74 38.15 5.56
N LEU A 282 -10.49 38.31 5.14
CA LEU A 282 -9.42 37.32 5.33
C LEU A 282 -9.06 37.12 6.80
N GLU A 283 -8.94 38.19 7.60
CA GLU A 283 -8.63 38.13 9.05
C GLU A 283 -9.78 37.48 9.84
N PHE A 284 -11.04 37.81 9.55
CA PHE A 284 -12.19 37.16 10.18
C PHE A 284 -12.22 35.65 9.87
N ARG A 285 -11.96 35.27 8.62
CA ARG A 285 -11.95 33.87 8.19
C ARG A 285 -10.73 33.09 8.67
N THR A 286 -9.56 33.73 8.79
CA THR A 286 -8.36 33.09 9.39
C THR A 286 -8.45 32.97 10.90
N ASN A 287 -9.07 33.91 11.61
CA ASN A 287 -9.33 33.80 13.06
C ASN A 287 -10.46 32.80 13.37
N ALA A 288 -11.51 32.74 12.54
CA ALA A 288 -12.53 31.70 12.63
C ALA A 288 -11.95 30.31 12.32
N ASN A 289 -11.00 30.20 11.39
CA ASN A 289 -10.25 28.98 11.16
C ASN A 289 -9.28 28.66 12.31
N GLN A 290 -8.65 29.62 12.99
CA GLN A 290 -7.88 29.33 14.21
C GLN A 290 -8.74 28.83 15.37
N GLN A 291 -9.94 29.36 15.57
CA GLN A 291 -10.90 28.84 16.55
C GLN A 291 -11.43 27.45 16.17
N LEU A 292 -11.72 27.23 14.88
CA LEU A 292 -12.10 25.91 14.37
C LEU A 292 -10.92 24.92 14.48
N ASP A 293 -9.70 25.34 14.17
CA ASP A 293 -8.48 24.54 14.27
C ASP A 293 -8.19 24.19 15.74
N GLU A 294 -8.42 25.09 16.69
CA GLU A 294 -8.30 24.82 18.13
C GLU A 294 -9.41 23.87 18.65
N GLU A 295 -10.68 24.08 18.29
CA GLU A 295 -11.78 23.15 18.64
C GLU A 295 -11.62 21.77 17.99
N ILE A 296 -11.17 21.72 16.73
CA ILE A 296 -10.88 20.48 16.01
C ILE A 296 -9.63 19.81 16.58
N LEU A 297 -8.57 20.54 16.95
CA LEU A 297 -7.39 19.99 17.63
C LEU A 297 -7.75 19.41 19.00
N VAL A 298 -8.58 20.10 19.80
CA VAL A 298 -9.06 19.59 21.10
C VAL A 298 -9.90 18.33 20.92
N SER A 299 -10.78 18.30 19.92
CA SER A 299 -11.60 17.12 19.59
C SER A 299 -10.76 15.94 19.08
N ALA A 300 -9.79 16.21 18.21
CA ALA A 300 -8.88 15.19 17.65
C ALA A 300 -7.92 14.63 18.72
N VAL A 301 -7.47 15.45 19.67
CA VAL A 301 -6.70 15.00 20.84
C VAL A 301 -7.56 14.13 21.75
N THR A 302 -8.83 14.49 21.97
CA THR A 302 -9.77 13.69 22.77
C THR A 302 -9.99 12.29 22.16
N ALA A 303 -10.06 12.18 20.83
CA ALA A 303 -10.15 10.90 20.12
C ALA A 303 -8.90 10.02 20.26
N VAL A 304 -7.72 10.62 20.52
CA VAL A 304 -6.44 9.95 20.68
C VAL A 304 -6.21 9.50 22.13
N GLU A 305 -6.68 10.26 23.12
CA GLU A 305 -6.44 9.99 24.55
C GLU A 305 -7.31 8.88 25.15
N ASN A 306 -8.39 8.45 24.48
CA ASN A 306 -9.34 7.46 24.99
C ASN A 306 -9.52 6.24 24.06
N PRO A 307 -8.72 5.16 24.23
CA PRO A 307 -8.80 3.98 23.36
C PRO A 307 -10.07 3.12 23.54
N ASN A 308 -10.91 3.39 24.54
CA ASN A 308 -12.06 2.56 24.94
C ASN A 308 -13.44 3.26 24.87
N ASN A 309 -13.59 4.46 24.27
CA ASN A 309 -14.86 5.23 24.27
C ASN A 309 -15.30 5.76 22.89
N ASP A 310 -16.59 6.19 22.84
CA ASP A 310 -17.36 6.72 21.71
C ASP A 310 -16.74 8.00 21.10
N VAL A 311 -15.80 7.84 20.16
CA VAL A 311 -15.46 8.93 19.25
C VAL A 311 -16.68 9.19 18.36
N SER A 312 -17.22 10.40 18.39
CA SER A 312 -18.40 10.76 17.62
C SER A 312 -18.07 10.90 16.13
N ARG A 313 -19.05 10.61 15.27
CA ARG A 313 -18.92 10.83 13.82
C ARG A 313 -18.62 12.30 13.48
N THR A 314 -19.11 13.23 14.28
CA THR A 314 -18.85 14.66 14.10
C THR A 314 -17.36 14.98 14.29
N GLU A 315 -16.72 14.41 15.30
CA GLU A 315 -15.28 14.60 15.57
C GLU A 315 -14.42 13.98 14.46
N LEU A 316 -14.81 12.80 13.94
CA LEU A 316 -14.11 12.15 12.82
C LEU A 316 -14.26 12.92 11.51
N SER A 317 -15.46 13.42 11.21
CA SER A 317 -15.72 14.29 10.05
C SER A 317 -14.96 15.63 10.16
N MET A 318 -14.81 16.17 11.37
CA MET A 318 -13.99 17.35 11.63
C MET A 318 -12.51 17.09 11.36
N MET A 319 -11.98 15.93 11.79
CA MET A 319 -10.58 15.55 11.53
C MET A 319 -10.31 15.35 10.03
N GLU A 320 -11.29 14.83 9.27
CA GLU A 320 -11.20 14.64 7.82
C GLU A 320 -10.99 15.98 7.08
N LYS A 321 -11.64 17.05 7.55
CA LYS A 321 -11.46 18.40 6.98
C LYS A 321 -10.03 18.91 7.11
N LEU A 322 -9.30 18.50 8.16
CA LEU A 322 -7.90 18.90 8.36
C LEU A 322 -6.96 18.34 7.29
N PHE A 323 -7.35 17.29 6.56
CA PHE A 323 -6.53 16.77 5.46
C PHE A 323 -6.42 17.74 4.27
N SER A 324 -7.24 18.80 4.24
CA SER A 324 -7.13 19.90 3.27
C SER A 324 -6.07 20.94 3.63
N TRP A 325 -5.43 20.82 4.80
CA TRP A 325 -4.37 21.73 5.21
C TRP A 325 -3.15 21.66 4.28
N PRO A 326 -2.39 22.77 4.18
CA PRO A 326 -1.16 22.78 3.40
C PRO A 326 -0.21 21.68 3.84
N THR A 327 0.51 21.07 2.90
CA THR A 327 1.40 19.93 3.14
C THR A 327 2.41 20.19 4.26
N GLU A 328 2.88 21.43 4.40
CA GLU A 328 3.82 21.85 5.45
C GLU A 328 3.23 21.85 6.88
N LYS A 329 1.90 21.92 7.00
CA LYS A 329 1.16 21.93 8.27
C LYS A 329 0.49 20.60 8.60
N LEU A 330 0.63 19.60 7.74
CA LEU A 330 -0.12 18.34 7.83
C LEU A 330 0.45 17.38 8.89
N PHE A 331 1.70 17.56 9.32
CA PHE A 331 2.37 16.66 10.28
C PHE A 331 1.54 16.38 11.55
N PRO A 332 1.01 17.38 12.29
CA PRO A 332 0.21 17.12 13.49
C PRO A 332 -1.08 16.34 13.19
N VAL A 333 -1.68 16.60 12.02
CA VAL A 333 -2.91 15.95 11.58
C VAL A 333 -2.67 14.46 11.34
N LEU A 334 -1.61 14.11 10.61
CA LEU A 334 -1.25 12.72 10.35
C LEU A 334 -0.79 12.00 11.63
N ASP A 335 -0.16 12.71 12.55
CA ASP A 335 0.26 12.15 13.84
C ASP A 335 -0.93 11.84 14.75
N MET A 336 -2.00 12.64 14.69
CA MET A 336 -3.26 12.32 15.34
C MET A 336 -3.99 11.17 14.65
N LEU A 337 -4.11 11.22 13.32
CA LEU A 337 -4.78 10.18 12.55
C LEU A 337 -4.14 8.80 12.76
N ARG A 338 -2.80 8.70 12.79
CA ARG A 338 -2.15 7.39 13.03
C ARG A 338 -2.54 6.79 14.37
N LEU A 339 -2.87 7.61 15.37
CA LEU A 339 -3.29 7.15 16.68
C LEU A 339 -4.79 6.83 16.67
N ALA A 340 -5.61 7.72 16.10
CA ALA A 340 -7.06 7.58 16.01
C ALA A 340 -7.49 6.32 15.24
N ILE A 341 -6.81 5.98 14.13
CA ILE A 341 -7.18 4.83 13.27
C ILE A 341 -7.07 3.46 13.98
N ARG A 342 -6.44 3.41 15.16
CA ARG A 342 -6.40 2.21 16.02
C ARG A 342 -7.71 1.99 16.79
N ASN A 343 -8.56 3.00 16.91
CA ASN A 343 -9.89 2.89 17.50
C ASN A 343 -10.83 2.21 16.47
N PRO A 344 -11.66 1.22 16.87
CA PRO A 344 -12.53 0.49 15.94
C PRO A 344 -13.57 1.36 15.24
N ILE A 345 -14.10 2.40 15.91
CA ILE A 345 -15.09 3.33 15.33
C ILE A 345 -14.43 4.21 14.27
N ALA A 346 -13.27 4.79 14.59
CA ALA A 346 -12.50 5.60 13.65
C ALA A 346 -12.02 4.78 12.44
N ASN A 347 -11.54 3.56 12.67
CA ASN A 347 -11.12 2.64 11.62
C ASN A 347 -12.28 2.34 10.67
N LYS A 348 -13.46 2.02 11.20
CA LYS A 348 -14.67 1.79 10.41
C LYS A 348 -15.07 3.05 9.60
N TYR A 349 -15.07 4.21 10.22
CA TYR A 349 -15.42 5.47 9.56
C TYR A 349 -14.51 5.75 8.35
N PHE A 350 -13.19 5.74 8.54
CA PHE A 350 -12.26 6.06 7.46
C PHE A 350 -12.12 4.93 6.43
N CYS A 351 -12.10 3.67 6.87
CA CYS A 351 -11.77 2.55 5.98
C CYS A 351 -12.99 1.86 5.34
N GLU A 352 -14.21 2.08 5.84
CA GLU A 352 -15.45 1.52 5.27
C GLU A 352 -16.40 2.60 4.79
N GLU A 353 -16.74 3.57 5.65
CA GLU A 353 -17.75 4.60 5.35
C GLU A 353 -17.21 5.64 4.34
N ASN A 354 -16.00 6.16 4.55
CA ASN A 354 -15.34 7.17 3.71
C ASN A 354 -14.13 6.63 2.93
N LYS A 355 -14.16 5.34 2.60
CA LYS A 355 -13.03 4.63 2.00
C LYS A 355 -12.50 5.26 0.71
N VAL A 356 -13.35 5.88 -0.12
CA VAL A 356 -12.93 6.47 -1.40
C VAL A 356 -12.01 7.67 -1.18
N GLU A 357 -12.47 8.62 -0.37
CA GLU A 357 -11.72 9.84 -0.07
C GLU A 357 -10.47 9.53 0.76
N PHE A 358 -10.59 8.64 1.74
CA PHE A 358 -9.46 8.17 2.53
C PHE A 358 -8.38 7.51 1.65
N SER A 359 -8.77 6.64 0.70
CA SER A 359 -7.83 5.97 -0.21
C SER A 359 -7.06 6.96 -1.07
N GLN A 360 -7.76 7.94 -1.67
CA GLN A 360 -7.16 8.97 -2.51
C GLN A 360 -6.14 9.81 -1.71
N ARG A 361 -6.48 10.18 -0.48
CA ARG A 361 -5.59 10.95 0.40
C ARG A 361 -4.36 10.15 0.82
N ILE A 362 -4.52 8.88 1.21
CA ILE A 362 -3.39 8.01 1.57
C ILE A 362 -2.41 7.86 0.41
N LEU A 363 -2.91 7.60 -0.81
CA LEU A 363 -2.06 7.49 -2.00
C LEU A 363 -1.40 8.81 -2.36
N HIS A 364 -2.10 9.94 -2.20
CA HIS A 364 -1.50 11.26 -2.40
C HIS A 364 -0.38 11.55 -1.38
N PHE A 365 -0.58 11.20 -0.11
CA PHE A 365 0.42 11.46 0.94
C PHE A 365 1.68 10.59 0.85
N LEU A 366 1.66 9.57 0.00
CA LEU A 366 2.80 8.73 -0.33
C LEU A 366 3.54 9.17 -1.61
N THR A 367 3.06 10.16 -2.37
CA THR A 367 3.76 10.58 -3.60
C THR A 367 5.08 11.27 -3.30
N PRO A 368 6.10 11.20 -4.18
CA PRO A 368 7.44 11.75 -3.94
C PRO A 368 7.49 13.27 -3.62
N GLU A 369 6.47 14.03 -4.04
CA GLU A 369 6.36 15.47 -3.80
C GLU A 369 6.03 15.83 -2.34
N MET A 370 5.53 14.86 -1.58
CA MET A 370 5.15 15.06 -0.18
C MET A 370 6.37 15.13 0.74
N PRO A 371 6.33 15.96 1.81
CA PRO A 371 7.40 15.97 2.80
C PRO A 371 7.69 14.56 3.37
N PRO A 372 8.96 14.16 3.48
CA PRO A 372 9.40 12.86 4.03
C PRO A 372 8.71 12.44 5.33
N VAL A 373 8.48 13.40 6.23
CA VAL A 373 7.84 13.13 7.52
C VAL A 373 6.36 12.78 7.39
N ASN A 374 5.67 13.33 6.38
CA ASN A 374 4.27 13.05 6.10
C ASN A 374 4.12 11.65 5.47
N GLN A 375 5.01 11.29 4.54
CA GLN A 375 5.09 9.94 3.99
C GLN A 375 5.32 8.91 5.10
N MET A 376 6.24 9.17 6.02
CA MET A 376 6.50 8.33 7.19
C MET A 376 5.25 8.10 8.06
N LEU A 377 4.55 9.19 8.40
CA LEU A 377 3.33 9.09 9.20
C LEU A 377 2.22 8.37 8.45
N THR A 378 2.12 8.55 7.13
CA THR A 378 1.17 7.85 6.26
C THR A 378 1.42 6.35 6.26
N LEU A 379 2.68 5.90 6.17
CA LEU A 379 3.03 4.48 6.31
C LEU A 379 2.65 3.92 7.69
N ARG A 380 2.74 4.73 8.76
CA ARG A 380 2.26 4.34 10.10
C ARG A 380 0.74 4.29 10.19
N ILE A 381 0.02 5.19 9.52
CA ILE A 381 -1.44 5.15 9.41
C ILE A 381 -1.86 3.85 8.72
N ILE A 382 -1.27 3.53 7.57
CA ILE A 382 -1.49 2.27 6.84
C ILE A 382 -1.25 1.09 7.77
N SER A 383 -0.10 1.07 8.46
CA SER A 383 0.24 -0.01 9.40
C SER A 383 -0.82 -0.18 10.50
N ASN A 384 -1.33 0.92 11.06
CA ASN A 384 -2.34 0.89 12.10
C ASN A 384 -3.76 0.59 11.58
N ALA A 385 -4.03 0.81 10.29
CA ALA A 385 -5.31 0.43 9.68
C ALA A 385 -5.54 -1.10 9.72
N PHE A 386 -4.47 -1.90 9.65
CA PHE A 386 -4.55 -3.37 9.73
C PHE A 386 -5.04 -3.94 11.08
N VAL A 387 -5.18 -3.10 12.11
CA VAL A 387 -5.61 -3.53 13.46
C VAL A 387 -7.03 -4.13 13.43
N HIS A 388 -7.95 -3.55 12.64
CA HIS A 388 -9.35 -3.97 12.55
C HIS A 388 -9.73 -4.44 11.14
N ASP A 389 -10.83 -5.18 11.02
CA ASP A 389 -11.27 -5.78 9.75
C ASP A 389 -11.52 -4.75 8.63
N PRO A 390 -12.25 -3.62 8.84
CA PRO A 390 -12.47 -2.63 7.79
C PRO A 390 -11.18 -2.10 7.15
N GLY A 391 -10.22 -1.73 8.00
CA GLY A 391 -8.91 -1.27 7.52
C GLY A 391 -8.12 -2.36 6.84
N ARG A 392 -8.12 -3.61 7.33
CA ARG A 392 -7.48 -4.74 6.64
C ARG A 392 -8.03 -4.96 5.23
N GLU A 393 -9.35 -4.93 5.08
CA GLU A 393 -10.01 -5.12 3.79
C GLU A 393 -9.66 -4.01 2.81
N LEU A 394 -9.68 -2.75 3.26
CA LEU A 394 -9.31 -1.61 2.42
C LEU A 394 -7.83 -1.65 2.00
N MET A 395 -6.91 -1.92 2.94
CA MET A 395 -5.48 -1.99 2.62
C MET A 395 -5.17 -3.10 1.61
N LEU A 396 -5.86 -4.25 1.70
CA LEU A 396 -5.74 -5.34 0.72
C LEU A 396 -6.37 -4.97 -0.63
N MET A 397 -7.41 -4.13 -0.67
CA MET A 397 -7.97 -3.61 -1.92
C MET A 397 -7.01 -2.65 -2.63
N MET A 398 -6.29 -1.84 -1.86
CA MET A 398 -5.30 -0.85 -2.35
C MET A 398 -3.89 -1.41 -2.49
N GLU A 399 -3.70 -2.73 -2.33
CA GLU A 399 -2.39 -3.36 -2.22
C GLU A 399 -1.44 -2.97 -3.37
N LYS A 400 -1.92 -3.08 -4.61
CA LYS A 400 -1.09 -2.82 -5.79
C LYS A 400 -0.58 -1.38 -5.82
N ASP A 401 -1.45 -0.41 -5.52
CA ASP A 401 -1.10 1.00 -5.54
C ASP A 401 -0.12 1.34 -4.41
N ILE A 402 -0.38 0.85 -3.19
CA ILE A 402 0.48 1.09 -2.02
C ILE A 402 1.85 0.43 -2.20
N LEU A 403 1.92 -0.84 -2.64
CA LEU A 403 3.18 -1.55 -2.84
C LEU A 403 3.99 -0.99 -4.01
N SER A 404 3.33 -0.47 -5.05
CA SER A 404 3.99 0.23 -6.16
C SER A 404 4.62 1.54 -5.66
N GLN A 405 3.86 2.39 -4.98
CA GLN A 405 4.39 3.65 -4.44
C GLN A 405 5.53 3.39 -3.44
N LEU A 406 5.41 2.37 -2.59
CA LEU A 406 6.47 2.00 -1.66
C LEU A 406 7.74 1.54 -2.38
N SER A 407 7.60 0.83 -3.50
CA SER A 407 8.72 0.43 -4.35
C SER A 407 9.42 1.64 -4.98
N ASP A 408 8.64 2.66 -5.41
CA ASP A 408 9.16 3.89 -6.02
C ASP A 408 9.88 4.78 -5.01
N ILE A 409 9.37 4.85 -3.76
CA ILE A 409 10.01 5.58 -2.65
C ILE A 409 11.31 4.89 -2.21
N GLY A 410 11.37 3.55 -2.27
CA GLY A 410 12.51 2.75 -1.81
C GLY A 410 12.67 2.74 -0.29
N ALA A 411 13.88 2.45 0.22
CA ALA A 411 14.19 2.60 1.64
C ALA A 411 14.24 4.08 2.02
N PRO A 412 13.27 4.59 2.78
CA PRO A 412 13.16 6.02 2.94
C PRO A 412 14.25 6.56 3.87
N LYS A 413 15.14 7.42 3.34
CA LYS A 413 16.35 7.94 4.03
C LYS A 413 16.11 8.90 5.21
N TRP A 414 14.88 9.00 5.71
CA TRP A 414 14.54 9.82 6.87
C TRP A 414 14.54 8.99 8.16
N LYS A 415 14.68 9.67 9.30
CA LYS A 415 14.76 9.02 10.63
C LYS A 415 13.53 8.11 10.84
N THR A 416 13.76 6.80 11.00
CA THR A 416 12.74 5.74 11.16
C THR A 416 11.84 5.44 9.96
N GLY A 417 12.19 5.92 8.76
CA GLY A 417 11.45 5.64 7.53
C GLY A 417 11.42 4.17 7.14
N ASP A 418 12.60 3.55 7.12
CA ASP A 418 12.77 2.12 6.87
C ASP A 418 11.88 1.26 7.78
N VAL A 419 11.77 1.64 9.06
CA VAL A 419 10.95 0.90 10.04
C VAL A 419 9.46 0.99 9.68
N ALA A 420 8.98 2.15 9.27
CA ALA A 420 7.59 2.33 8.86
C ALA A 420 7.28 1.53 7.58
N ALA A 421 8.14 1.61 6.57
CA ALA A 421 8.02 0.85 5.32
C ALA A 421 8.01 -0.67 5.58
N MET A 422 8.95 -1.17 6.38
CA MET A 422 9.03 -2.60 6.73
C MET A 422 7.85 -3.07 7.57
N THR A 423 7.23 -2.19 8.36
CA THR A 423 6.02 -2.52 9.13
C THR A 423 4.80 -2.69 8.21
N VAL A 424 4.67 -1.84 7.18
CA VAL A 424 3.63 -2.00 6.15
C VAL A 424 3.80 -3.34 5.44
N LEU A 425 5.01 -3.63 4.95
CA LEU A 425 5.31 -4.91 4.28
C LEU A 425 5.05 -6.12 5.18
N LEU A 426 5.42 -6.05 6.46
CA LEU A 426 5.15 -7.10 7.43
C LEU A 426 3.64 -7.35 7.57
N ASN A 427 2.83 -6.30 7.70
CA ASN A 427 1.38 -6.44 7.80
C ASN A 427 0.77 -7.05 6.53
N TYR A 428 1.23 -6.63 5.34
CA TYR A 428 0.82 -7.27 4.08
C TYR A 428 1.21 -8.75 4.04
N SER A 429 2.44 -9.11 4.42
CA SER A 429 2.86 -10.52 4.44
C SER A 429 1.98 -11.38 5.35
N ILE A 430 1.59 -10.87 6.52
CA ILE A 430 0.69 -11.58 7.46
C ILE A 430 -0.72 -11.72 6.86
N ALA A 431 -1.24 -10.67 6.22
CA ALA A 431 -2.56 -10.69 5.60
C ALA A 431 -2.61 -11.64 4.39
N LEU A 432 -1.57 -11.61 3.55
CA LEU A 432 -1.42 -12.47 2.37
C LEU A 432 -1.10 -13.92 2.72
N PHE A 433 -0.41 -14.17 3.84
CA PHE A 433 -0.15 -15.54 4.33
C PHE A 433 -1.44 -16.33 4.51
N LYS A 434 -2.52 -15.67 4.96
CA LYS A 434 -3.85 -16.28 5.11
C LYS A 434 -4.54 -16.59 3.77
N ARG A 435 -4.04 -16.07 2.64
CA ARG A 435 -4.57 -16.26 1.28
C ARG A 435 -3.72 -17.27 0.52
N ALA A 436 -4.02 -18.57 0.69
CA ALA A 436 -3.20 -19.67 0.17
C ALA A 436 -2.99 -19.72 -1.37
N ARG A 437 -3.74 -18.95 -2.18
CA ARG A 437 -3.70 -19.01 -3.65
C ARG A 437 -3.39 -17.67 -4.36
N ASP A 438 -2.87 -16.69 -3.63
CA ASP A 438 -2.65 -15.33 -4.16
C ASP A 438 -1.17 -15.07 -4.48
N PHE A 439 -0.64 -15.77 -5.50
CA PHE A 439 0.78 -15.74 -5.84
C PHE A 439 1.24 -14.35 -6.30
N ASP A 440 0.48 -13.68 -7.17
CA ASP A 440 0.86 -12.39 -7.75
C ASP A 440 1.03 -11.31 -6.68
N SER A 441 0.10 -11.23 -5.73
CA SER A 441 0.11 -10.29 -4.61
C SER A 441 1.31 -10.55 -3.68
N LYS A 442 1.55 -11.83 -3.34
CA LYS A 442 2.74 -12.21 -2.56
C LYS A 442 4.05 -11.91 -3.30
N LEU A 443 4.09 -12.12 -4.61
CA LEU A 443 5.27 -11.83 -5.44
C LEU A 443 5.53 -10.33 -5.52
N GLN A 444 4.49 -9.52 -5.65
CA GLN A 444 4.59 -8.06 -5.60
C GLN A 444 5.14 -7.61 -4.23
N CYS A 445 4.60 -8.12 -3.13
CA CYS A 445 5.09 -7.83 -1.79
C CYS A 445 6.55 -8.26 -1.60
N LEU A 446 6.96 -9.41 -2.16
CA LEU A 446 8.33 -9.91 -2.13
C LEU A 446 9.29 -9.03 -2.95
N SER A 447 8.85 -8.56 -4.12
CA SER A 447 9.61 -7.66 -4.99
C SER A 447 9.82 -6.30 -4.32
N THR A 448 8.76 -5.70 -3.77
CA THR A 448 8.84 -4.45 -3.01
C THR A 448 9.76 -4.63 -1.79
N LEU A 449 9.67 -5.75 -1.07
CA LEU A 449 10.58 -6.07 0.03
C LEU A 449 12.04 -6.10 -0.40
N ALA A 450 12.37 -6.72 -1.55
CA ALA A 450 13.73 -6.75 -2.06
C ALA A 450 14.27 -5.35 -2.39
N SER A 451 13.42 -4.47 -2.93
CA SER A 451 13.75 -3.06 -3.18
C SER A 451 14.07 -2.31 -1.88
N VAL A 452 13.17 -2.37 -0.89
CA VAL A 452 13.33 -1.64 0.38
C VAL A 452 14.47 -2.23 1.24
N MET A 453 14.69 -3.55 1.23
CA MET A 453 15.78 -4.17 2.02
C MET A 453 17.18 -3.80 1.53
N LYS A 454 17.34 -3.45 0.24
CA LYS A 454 18.65 -3.15 -0.35
C LYS A 454 19.33 -1.94 0.29
N ASP A 455 18.53 -0.94 0.67
CA ASP A 455 19.00 0.35 1.17
C ASP A 455 18.70 0.55 2.67
N ALA A 456 18.09 -0.44 3.34
CA ALA A 456 17.74 -0.37 4.75
C ALA A 456 18.98 -0.46 5.66
N ASN A 457 19.13 0.51 6.57
CA ASN A 457 20.24 0.54 7.53
C ASN A 457 19.80 0.37 8.98
N ASP A 458 18.54 0.63 9.30
CA ASP A 458 18.03 0.51 10.65
C ASP A 458 17.86 -0.98 11.04
N LYS A 459 18.44 -1.38 12.18
CA LYS A 459 18.45 -2.78 12.62
C LYS A 459 17.05 -3.32 12.92
N GLU A 460 16.12 -2.47 13.40
CA GLU A 460 14.72 -2.84 13.61
C GLU A 460 14.00 -3.01 12.27
N ALA A 461 14.29 -2.15 11.29
CA ALA A 461 13.75 -2.30 9.94
C ALA A 461 14.23 -3.58 9.28
N ILE A 462 15.53 -3.88 9.34
CA ILE A 462 16.13 -5.12 8.82
C ILE A 462 15.47 -6.34 9.48
N PHE A 463 15.31 -6.33 10.80
CA PHE A 463 14.65 -7.41 11.52
C PHE A 463 13.22 -7.63 11.00
N ARG A 464 12.42 -6.57 10.87
CA ARG A 464 11.06 -6.65 10.32
C ARG A 464 11.05 -7.18 8.89
N GLY A 465 11.98 -6.72 8.04
CA GLY A 465 12.13 -7.21 6.67
C GLY A 465 12.46 -8.71 6.59
N LEU A 466 13.30 -9.21 7.49
CA LEU A 466 13.58 -10.65 7.61
C LEU A 466 12.36 -11.45 8.06
N VAL A 467 11.57 -10.93 9.01
CA VAL A 467 10.30 -11.56 9.42
C VAL A 467 9.30 -11.57 8.26
N THR A 468 9.17 -10.47 7.52
CA THR A 468 8.35 -10.39 6.30
C THR A 468 8.78 -11.45 5.28
N LEU A 469 10.09 -11.55 5.03
CA LEU A 469 10.65 -12.53 4.11
C LEU A 469 10.31 -13.96 4.54
N GLY A 470 10.57 -14.31 5.80
CA GLY A 470 10.25 -15.62 6.34
C GLY A 470 8.75 -15.94 6.25
N THR A 471 7.89 -14.95 6.52
CA THR A 471 6.42 -15.09 6.46
C THR A 471 5.94 -15.37 5.03
N LEU A 472 6.48 -14.67 4.02
CA LEU A 472 6.12 -14.88 2.62
C LEU A 472 6.62 -16.23 2.09
N LEU A 473 7.80 -16.66 2.51
CA LEU A 473 8.42 -17.91 2.03
C LEU A 473 7.90 -19.16 2.72
N TYR A 474 7.24 -19.02 3.88
CA TYR A 474 6.82 -20.17 4.67
C TYR A 474 5.80 -21.03 3.90
N GLY A 475 6.22 -22.22 3.51
CA GLY A 475 5.39 -23.18 2.76
C GLY A 475 5.17 -22.84 1.27
N ASP A 476 5.80 -21.79 0.74
CA ASP A 476 5.56 -21.28 -0.63
C ASP A 476 6.83 -21.36 -1.50
N ARG A 477 6.94 -22.43 -2.30
CA ARG A 477 8.14 -22.81 -3.06
C ARG A 477 8.38 -21.94 -4.30
N GLU A 478 7.29 -21.50 -4.94
CA GLU A 478 7.38 -20.63 -6.11
C GLU A 478 7.93 -19.26 -5.68
N LEU A 479 7.51 -18.74 -4.52
CA LEU A 479 8.07 -17.52 -3.95
C LEU A 479 9.53 -17.68 -3.50
N ALA A 480 9.92 -18.84 -2.95
CA ALA A 480 11.32 -19.09 -2.60
C ALA A 480 12.24 -19.05 -3.84
N SER A 481 11.75 -19.55 -4.96
CA SER A 481 12.45 -19.48 -6.24
C SER A 481 12.54 -18.03 -6.75
N ALA A 482 11.45 -17.27 -6.66
CA ALA A 482 11.43 -15.84 -6.99
C ALA A 482 12.39 -15.01 -6.11
N ALA A 483 12.43 -15.30 -4.80
CA ALA A 483 13.32 -14.63 -3.85
C ALA A 483 14.80 -14.84 -4.21
N SER A 484 15.16 -16.02 -4.72
CA SER A 484 16.51 -16.31 -5.19
C SER A 484 16.90 -15.46 -6.40
N VAL A 485 15.98 -15.27 -7.36
CA VAL A 485 16.19 -14.39 -8.52
C VAL A 485 16.33 -12.93 -8.10
N LEU A 486 15.58 -12.50 -7.08
CA LEU A 486 15.64 -11.14 -6.53
C LEU A 486 16.90 -10.88 -5.65
N GLY A 487 17.76 -11.88 -5.45
CA GLY A 487 19.01 -11.72 -4.70
C GLY A 487 18.87 -11.69 -3.18
N LEU A 488 17.69 -12.00 -2.64
CA LEU A 488 17.41 -12.01 -1.20
C LEU A 488 18.28 -12.99 -0.38
N PRO A 489 18.75 -14.14 -0.89
CA PRO A 489 19.67 -15.01 -0.14
C PRO A 489 20.98 -14.31 0.27
N GLN A 490 21.50 -13.39 -0.54
CA GLN A 490 22.68 -12.60 -0.17
C GLN A 490 22.37 -11.60 0.93
N VAL A 491 21.20 -10.96 0.86
CA VAL A 491 20.71 -10.04 1.90
C VAL A 491 20.59 -10.78 3.24
N VAL A 492 20.01 -11.99 3.24
CA VAL A 492 19.95 -12.84 4.45
C VAL A 492 21.34 -13.15 4.98
N LYS A 493 22.28 -13.56 4.10
CA LYS A 493 23.66 -13.89 4.48
C LYS A 493 24.41 -12.71 5.09
N ILE A 494 24.25 -11.50 4.55
CA ILE A 494 24.86 -10.28 5.09
C ILE A 494 24.33 -10.02 6.51
N ASN A 495 23.01 -10.10 6.69
CA ASN A 495 22.37 -9.79 7.97
C ASN A 495 22.62 -10.85 9.06
N GLN A 496 23.01 -12.08 8.71
CA GLN A 496 23.49 -13.09 9.68
C GLN A 496 24.76 -12.66 10.43
N SER A 497 25.54 -11.73 9.87
CA SER A 497 26.75 -11.21 10.53
C SER A 497 26.47 -10.12 11.57
N ILE A 498 25.23 -9.63 11.65
CA ILE A 498 24.83 -8.56 12.58
C ILE A 498 24.50 -9.17 13.95
N LEU A 499 25.50 -9.23 14.83
CA LEU A 499 25.40 -9.86 16.16
C LEU A 499 24.65 -9.02 17.20
N ASP A 500 24.50 -7.71 16.97
CA ASP A 500 23.80 -6.81 17.88
C ASP A 500 22.76 -5.97 17.09
N PRO A 501 21.46 -5.99 17.44
CA PRO A 501 20.88 -6.89 18.43
C PRO A 501 20.83 -8.33 17.90
N PRO A 502 21.02 -9.36 18.76
CA PRO A 502 21.11 -10.76 18.34
C PRO A 502 19.94 -11.25 17.49
N LYS A 503 18.74 -10.69 17.73
CA LYS A 503 17.51 -11.00 17.00
C LYS A 503 17.63 -10.89 15.48
N VAL A 504 18.51 -10.03 14.96
CA VAL A 504 18.71 -9.87 13.50
C VAL A 504 19.40 -11.11 12.94
N ALA A 505 20.56 -11.49 13.50
CA ALA A 505 21.28 -12.69 13.09
C ALA A 505 20.46 -13.97 13.30
N GLU A 506 19.75 -14.08 14.42
CA GLU A 506 18.86 -15.21 14.71
C GLU A 506 17.75 -15.33 13.67
N CYS A 507 17.02 -14.25 13.40
CA CYS A 507 15.95 -14.24 12.39
C CYS A 507 16.48 -14.59 10.99
N ALA A 508 17.61 -13.99 10.59
CA ALA A 508 18.25 -14.31 9.32
C ALA A 508 18.71 -15.79 9.25
N GLY A 509 19.04 -16.41 10.38
CA GLY A 509 19.31 -17.85 10.48
C GLY A 509 18.08 -18.70 10.16
N PHE A 510 16.89 -18.30 10.63
CA PHE A 510 15.63 -19.02 10.41
C PHE A 510 15.06 -18.86 9.01
N VAL A 511 15.20 -17.69 8.37
CA VAL A 511 14.71 -17.45 6.99
C VAL A 511 15.37 -18.41 5.99
N ARG A 512 16.61 -18.83 6.24
CA ARG A 512 17.35 -19.80 5.43
C ARG A 512 16.88 -21.25 5.63
N GLN A 513 16.05 -21.55 6.63
CA GLN A 513 15.54 -22.88 6.92
C GLN A 513 14.26 -23.23 6.14
N SER A 514 13.98 -22.52 5.05
CA SER A 514 13.15 -23.06 3.97
C SER A 514 13.86 -24.29 3.36
N PRO A 515 13.15 -25.40 3.09
CA PRO A 515 13.72 -26.74 2.97
C PRO A 515 14.36 -26.99 1.60
N GLU A 516 15.37 -26.20 1.22
CA GLU A 516 16.13 -26.43 -0.03
C GLU A 516 16.75 -27.84 -0.07
N ASN A 517 17.02 -28.46 1.09
CA ASN A 517 17.60 -29.80 1.18
C ASN A 517 16.60 -30.96 1.39
N MET A 518 15.32 -30.72 1.74
CA MET A 518 14.34 -31.82 1.70
C MET A 518 13.94 -32.16 0.28
N GLU A 519 14.20 -31.26 -0.69
CA GLU A 519 13.85 -31.49 -2.08
C GLU A 519 14.53 -32.73 -2.65
N ARG A 520 15.78 -33.02 -2.26
CA ARG A 520 16.47 -34.25 -2.67
C ARG A 520 15.83 -35.54 -2.14
N TRP A 521 15.00 -35.43 -1.10
CA TRP A 521 14.26 -36.54 -0.51
C TRP A 521 12.85 -36.67 -1.06
N ARG A 522 12.35 -35.68 -1.83
CA ARG A 522 11.01 -35.73 -2.42
C ARG A 522 10.87 -36.97 -3.33
N GLY A 523 9.75 -37.67 -3.18
CA GLY A 523 9.45 -38.90 -3.91
C GLY A 523 10.28 -40.12 -3.50
N ARG A 524 11.30 -39.96 -2.63
CA ARG A 524 12.09 -41.07 -2.10
C ARG A 524 11.35 -41.81 -1.01
N VAL A 525 11.78 -43.04 -0.77
CA VAL A 525 11.05 -43.97 0.10
C VAL A 525 11.68 -44.03 1.49
N ALA A 526 10.89 -43.72 2.51
CA ALA A 526 11.25 -43.87 3.91
C ALA A 526 10.48 -45.03 4.57
N LEU A 527 11.18 -45.96 5.19
CA LEU A 527 10.59 -46.94 6.11
C LEU A 527 10.57 -46.35 7.52
N VAL A 528 9.42 -46.32 8.18
CA VAL A 528 9.27 -45.93 9.58
C VAL A 528 8.67 -47.08 10.38
N THR A 529 9.47 -47.67 11.27
CA THR A 529 9.02 -48.77 12.12
C THR A 529 8.32 -48.26 13.38
N GLY A 530 7.27 -48.93 13.85
CA GLY A 530 6.53 -48.52 15.04
C GLY A 530 5.65 -47.28 14.82
N ALA A 531 5.13 -47.08 13.61
CA ALA A 531 4.43 -45.86 13.20
C ALA A 531 2.96 -45.74 13.69
N SER A 532 2.49 -46.66 14.52
CA SER A 532 1.08 -46.66 14.99
C SER A 532 0.77 -45.67 16.13
N ALA A 533 1.80 -45.06 16.74
CA ALA A 533 1.67 -44.09 17.84
C ALA A 533 3.01 -43.39 18.11
N GLY A 534 2.98 -42.37 18.98
CA GLY A 534 4.17 -41.72 19.53
C GLY A 534 5.08 -41.13 18.45
N ILE A 535 6.39 -41.22 18.69
CA ILE A 535 7.44 -40.68 17.80
C ILE A 535 7.27 -41.19 16.37
N GLY A 536 7.06 -42.50 16.18
CA GLY A 536 6.94 -43.10 14.86
C GLY A 536 5.79 -42.53 14.03
N ALA A 537 4.64 -42.26 14.67
CA ALA A 537 3.49 -41.65 13.99
C ALA A 537 3.79 -40.21 13.55
N ALA A 538 4.34 -39.39 14.45
CA ALA A 538 4.71 -38.01 14.14
C ALA A 538 5.76 -37.93 13.02
N VAL A 539 6.79 -38.79 13.08
CA VAL A 539 7.82 -38.89 12.04
C VAL A 539 7.24 -39.31 10.70
N ALA A 540 6.38 -40.34 10.68
CA ALA A 540 5.76 -40.81 9.44
C ALA A 540 4.91 -39.72 8.78
N LEU A 541 4.09 -39.02 9.57
CA LEU A 541 3.26 -37.91 9.09
C LEU A 541 4.12 -36.74 8.58
N ARG A 542 5.15 -36.35 9.35
CA ARG A 542 6.05 -35.25 9.00
C ARG A 542 6.79 -35.51 7.71
N LEU A 543 7.37 -36.70 7.54
CA LEU A 543 8.12 -37.06 6.32
C LEU A 543 7.20 -37.14 5.10
N ALA A 544 6.01 -37.71 5.24
CA ALA A 544 5.04 -37.75 4.14
C ALA A 544 4.60 -36.33 3.75
N SER A 545 4.36 -35.46 4.74
CA SER A 545 3.98 -34.07 4.47
C SER A 545 5.10 -33.25 3.79
N LEU A 546 6.35 -33.67 3.96
CA LEU A 546 7.51 -33.11 3.26
C LEU A 546 7.72 -33.71 1.85
N GLY A 547 6.84 -34.60 1.39
CA GLY A 547 6.84 -35.16 0.03
C GLY A 547 7.53 -36.52 -0.12
N LEU A 548 7.86 -37.20 0.98
CA LEU A 548 8.40 -38.57 0.92
C LEU A 548 7.28 -39.60 0.76
N ARG A 549 7.62 -40.76 0.19
CA ARG A 549 6.77 -41.96 0.24
C ARG A 549 7.12 -42.76 1.48
N VAL A 550 6.21 -42.86 2.43
CA VAL A 550 6.50 -43.42 3.74
C VAL A 550 5.86 -44.79 3.89
N ALA A 551 6.68 -45.84 3.98
CA ALA A 551 6.25 -47.17 4.39
C ALA A 551 6.22 -47.21 5.91
N ALA A 552 5.02 -47.14 6.48
CA ALA A 552 4.81 -47.07 7.91
C ALA A 552 4.35 -48.44 8.41
N CYS A 553 5.10 -49.07 9.33
CA CYS A 553 4.78 -50.40 9.82
C CYS A 553 4.56 -50.47 11.34
N ALA A 554 3.59 -51.28 11.75
CA ALA A 554 3.37 -51.70 13.13
C ALA A 554 2.35 -52.85 13.17
N ARG A 555 2.13 -53.42 14.36
CA ARG A 555 1.08 -54.43 14.61
C ARG A 555 -0.34 -53.88 14.44
N ARG A 556 -0.56 -52.62 14.84
CA ARG A 556 -1.85 -51.90 14.80
C ARG A 556 -1.96 -51.10 13.49
N VAL A 557 -2.15 -51.78 12.37
CA VAL A 557 -2.12 -51.18 11.02
C VAL A 557 -3.25 -50.17 10.78
N GLU A 558 -4.37 -50.35 11.47
CA GLU A 558 -5.59 -49.55 11.40
C GLU A 558 -5.31 -48.11 11.85
N ARG A 559 -4.45 -47.93 12.86
CA ARG A 559 -4.01 -46.59 13.29
C ARG A 559 -3.13 -45.90 12.25
N ILE A 560 -2.34 -46.68 11.49
CA ILE A 560 -1.51 -46.15 10.42
C ILE A 560 -2.37 -45.78 9.21
N GLN A 561 -3.42 -46.55 8.92
CA GLN A 561 -4.40 -46.21 7.90
C GLN A 561 -5.13 -44.90 8.22
N GLU A 562 -5.44 -44.65 9.50
CA GLU A 562 -6.03 -43.37 9.91
C GLU A 562 -5.00 -42.22 9.80
N LEU A 563 -3.75 -42.45 10.20
CA LEU A 563 -2.66 -41.50 10.04
C LEU A 563 -2.43 -41.12 8.57
N ALA A 564 -2.54 -42.08 7.64
CA ALA A 564 -2.37 -41.85 6.21
C ALA A 564 -3.39 -40.85 5.64
N LYS A 565 -4.57 -40.72 6.25
CA LYS A 565 -5.59 -39.74 5.83
C LYS A 565 -5.26 -38.31 6.25
N GLN A 566 -4.32 -38.13 7.18
CA GLN A 566 -3.91 -36.83 7.71
C GLN A 566 -2.76 -36.21 6.91
N VAL A 567 -2.22 -36.91 5.91
CA VAL A 567 -1.10 -36.41 5.11
C VAL A 567 -1.54 -35.23 4.27
N GLU A 568 -0.85 -34.11 4.46
CA GLU A 568 -1.00 -32.91 3.64
C GLU A 568 0.20 -32.77 2.70
N GLY A 569 -0.02 -32.54 1.40
CA GLY A 569 1.04 -32.39 0.40
C GLY A 569 1.13 -33.55 -0.60
N GLU A 570 2.29 -33.71 -1.25
CA GLU A 570 2.48 -34.66 -2.36
C GLU A 570 2.99 -36.06 -1.94
N GLY A 571 3.34 -36.25 -0.67
CA GLY A 571 3.77 -37.57 -0.17
C GLY A 571 2.60 -38.50 0.09
N GLU A 572 2.90 -39.76 0.42
CA GLU A 572 1.89 -40.75 0.78
C GLU A 572 2.40 -41.70 1.86
N ILE A 573 1.49 -42.23 2.68
CA ILE A 573 1.79 -43.28 3.66
C ILE A 573 1.22 -44.62 3.18
N LEU A 574 2.08 -45.63 3.07
CA LEU A 574 1.70 -47.04 2.92
C LEU A 574 1.65 -47.68 4.30
N ALA A 575 0.45 -48.04 4.74
CA ALA A 575 0.25 -48.75 6.00
C ALA A 575 0.56 -50.26 5.84
N LEU A 576 1.54 -50.75 6.60
CA LEU A 576 1.97 -52.15 6.59
C LEU A 576 1.78 -52.79 7.97
N LYS A 577 1.09 -53.93 8.01
CA LYS A 577 0.99 -54.74 9.22
C LYS A 577 2.26 -55.58 9.34
N CYS A 578 3.00 -55.41 10.44
CA CYS A 578 4.22 -56.18 10.71
C CYS A 578 4.46 -56.28 12.22
N ASP A 579 4.57 -57.51 12.75
CA ASP A 579 5.20 -57.77 14.03
C ASP A 579 6.71 -57.97 13.84
N LEU A 580 7.48 -57.02 14.35
CA LEU A 580 8.93 -56.96 14.20
C LEU A 580 9.68 -58.08 14.92
N THR A 581 9.02 -58.89 15.75
CA THR A 581 9.64 -60.10 16.30
C THR A 581 9.52 -61.32 15.39
N VAL A 582 8.79 -61.20 14.28
CA VAL A 582 8.59 -62.28 13.31
C VAL A 582 9.40 -61.95 12.07
N GLU A 583 10.55 -62.61 11.94
CA GLU A 583 11.51 -62.36 10.85
C GLU A 583 10.87 -62.47 9.45
N SER A 584 9.98 -63.44 9.22
CA SER A 584 9.28 -63.60 7.94
C SER A 584 8.38 -62.42 7.59
N GLU A 585 7.77 -61.75 8.58
CA GLU A 585 6.96 -60.55 8.35
C GLU A 585 7.82 -59.34 7.97
N ILE A 586 9.04 -59.23 8.52
CA ILE A 586 9.99 -58.18 8.12
C ILE A 586 10.39 -58.38 6.66
N TYR A 587 10.74 -59.61 6.24
CA TYR A 587 11.05 -59.86 4.82
C TYR A 587 9.86 -59.56 3.89
N ALA A 588 8.64 -59.96 4.26
CA ALA A 588 7.44 -59.67 3.49
C ALA A 588 7.20 -58.15 3.36
N MET A 589 7.38 -57.39 4.45
CA MET A 589 7.28 -55.93 4.45
C MET A 589 8.26 -55.30 3.45
N PHE A 590 9.52 -55.74 3.41
CA PHE A 590 10.49 -55.22 2.43
C PHE A 590 10.14 -55.59 0.98
N GLN A 591 9.58 -56.78 0.75
CA GLN A 591 9.07 -57.19 -0.57
C GLN A 591 7.89 -56.33 -1.02
N ASP A 592 6.96 -56.00 -0.12
CA ASP A 592 5.83 -55.12 -0.43
C ASP A 592 6.30 -53.70 -0.80
N ILE A 593 7.32 -53.18 -0.09
CA ILE A 593 7.91 -51.87 -0.41
C ILE A 593 8.63 -51.91 -1.76
N GLU A 594 9.43 -52.95 -2.03
CA GLU A 594 10.09 -53.13 -3.32
C GLU A 594 9.08 -53.22 -4.47
N LYS A 595 7.99 -53.96 -4.28
CA LYS A 595 6.92 -54.10 -5.26
C LYS A 595 6.18 -52.78 -5.53
N LYS A 596 5.90 -51.98 -4.49
CA LYS A 596 5.14 -50.73 -4.63
C LYS A 596 6.01 -49.57 -5.15
N TRP A 597 7.21 -49.39 -4.59
CA TRP A 597 8.02 -48.19 -4.79
C TRP A 597 9.49 -48.48 -5.14
N GLY A 598 9.85 -49.73 -5.40
CA GLY A 598 11.18 -50.13 -5.85
C GLY A 598 12.17 -50.42 -4.73
N GLY A 599 12.07 -49.78 -3.56
CA GLY A 599 12.94 -50.07 -2.41
C GLY A 599 12.97 -48.96 -1.36
N VAL A 600 13.85 -49.09 -0.36
CA VAL A 600 13.96 -48.15 0.78
C VAL A 600 15.21 -47.28 0.65
N ASP A 601 15.06 -45.97 0.74
CA ASP A 601 16.16 -44.98 0.69
C ASP A 601 16.48 -44.37 2.06
N VAL A 602 15.48 -44.28 2.93
CA VAL A 602 15.63 -43.85 4.33
C VAL A 602 15.03 -44.91 5.24
N CYS A 603 15.77 -45.34 6.26
CA CYS A 603 15.28 -46.33 7.23
C CYS A 603 15.28 -45.71 8.63
N ILE A 604 14.09 -45.46 9.17
CA ILE A 604 13.87 -44.99 10.54
C ILE A 604 13.51 -46.18 11.42
N ASN A 605 14.50 -46.69 12.16
CA ASN A 605 14.30 -47.70 13.18
C ASN A 605 13.80 -47.05 14.47
N ASN A 606 12.49 -46.84 14.56
CA ASN A 606 11.83 -46.19 15.69
C ASN A 606 11.18 -47.19 16.67
N ALA A 607 10.69 -48.33 16.20
CA ALA A 607 10.00 -49.29 17.05
C ALA A 607 10.85 -49.69 18.26
N GLY A 608 10.26 -49.59 19.45
CA GLY A 608 10.90 -49.99 20.68
C GLY A 608 9.88 -50.17 21.80
N LEU A 609 10.27 -50.88 22.84
CA LEU A 609 9.48 -51.11 24.03
C LEU A 609 10.35 -51.28 25.27
N SER A 610 9.72 -51.12 26.43
CA SER A 610 10.30 -51.37 27.74
C SER A 610 9.23 -51.95 28.66
N TYR A 611 9.64 -52.64 29.72
CA TYR A 611 8.78 -53.27 30.72
C TYR A 611 9.07 -52.69 32.11
N ASN A 612 8.07 -52.72 32.99
CA ASN A 612 8.16 -52.14 34.33
C ASN A 612 8.72 -53.12 35.38
N HIS A 613 9.82 -53.80 35.07
CA HIS A 613 10.45 -54.75 35.98
C HIS A 613 11.95 -54.47 36.13
N THR A 614 12.45 -54.61 37.35
CA THR A 614 13.90 -54.50 37.62
C THR A 614 14.64 -55.73 37.09
N LEU A 615 15.97 -55.67 37.03
CA LEU A 615 16.78 -56.84 36.64
C LEU A 615 16.61 -58.06 37.56
N LEU A 616 16.18 -57.85 38.81
CA LEU A 616 16.00 -58.94 39.79
C LEU A 616 14.60 -59.56 39.73
N GLU A 617 13.65 -58.90 39.07
CA GLU A 617 12.22 -59.29 39.04
C GLU A 617 11.71 -59.59 37.63
N GLY A 618 12.36 -59.03 36.60
CA GLY A 618 11.94 -59.19 35.21
C GLY A 618 12.09 -60.61 34.70
N SER A 619 11.22 -60.99 33.76
CA SER A 619 11.26 -62.31 33.15
C SER A 619 12.20 -62.37 31.94
N VAL A 620 12.74 -63.56 31.67
CA VAL A 620 13.59 -63.79 30.50
C VAL A 620 12.82 -63.53 29.20
N GLU A 621 11.52 -63.78 29.18
CA GLU A 621 10.62 -63.54 28.06
C GLU A 621 10.52 -62.04 27.74
N GLU A 622 10.37 -61.18 28.75
CA GLU A 622 10.36 -59.72 28.57
C GLU A 622 11.72 -59.20 28.08
N TRP A 623 12.81 -59.73 28.62
CA TRP A 623 14.17 -59.41 28.19
C TRP A 623 14.41 -59.80 26.73
N ARG A 624 14.02 -61.02 26.35
CA ARG A 624 14.05 -61.47 24.94
C ARG A 624 13.21 -60.55 24.07
N ARG A 625 11.98 -60.24 24.46
CA ARG A 625 11.10 -59.35 23.67
C ARG A 625 11.68 -57.95 23.49
N MET A 626 12.30 -57.38 24.53
CA MET A 626 13.04 -56.11 24.42
C MET A 626 14.21 -56.22 23.45
N CYS A 627 15.01 -57.29 23.52
CA CYS A 627 16.11 -57.52 22.58
C CYS A 627 15.61 -57.73 21.14
N ASP A 628 14.56 -58.53 20.95
CA ASP A 628 13.99 -58.86 19.65
C ASP A 628 13.53 -57.61 18.92
N VAL A 629 12.85 -56.68 19.61
CA VAL A 629 12.37 -55.43 19.02
C VAL A 629 13.45 -54.36 18.97
N ASN A 630 14.08 -54.04 20.10
CA ASN A 630 14.94 -52.86 20.22
C ASN A 630 16.30 -53.06 19.52
N VAL A 631 16.74 -54.32 19.35
CA VAL A 631 18.07 -54.67 18.83
C VAL A 631 17.98 -55.50 17.56
N VAL A 632 17.38 -56.71 17.62
CA VAL A 632 17.43 -57.67 16.51
C VAL A 632 16.64 -57.16 15.30
N ALA A 633 15.40 -56.69 15.49
CA ALA A 633 14.58 -56.16 14.42
C ALA A 633 15.20 -54.89 13.80
N LEU A 634 15.79 -54.01 14.63
CA LEU A 634 16.54 -52.85 14.15
C LEU A 634 17.68 -53.28 13.23
N CYS A 635 18.50 -54.25 13.64
CA CYS A 635 19.59 -54.78 12.82
C CYS A 635 19.08 -55.38 11.50
N LEU A 636 17.99 -56.16 11.55
CA LEU A 636 17.43 -56.80 10.36
C LEU A 636 16.87 -55.77 9.37
N CYS A 637 16.10 -54.79 9.85
CA CYS A 637 15.59 -53.69 9.04
C CYS A 637 16.73 -52.87 8.43
N THR A 638 17.76 -52.53 9.20
CA THR A 638 18.96 -51.86 8.71
C THR A 638 19.65 -52.65 7.60
N LYS A 639 19.89 -53.96 7.83
CA LYS A 639 20.53 -54.84 6.84
C LYS A 639 19.75 -54.84 5.52
N LEU A 640 18.43 -55.02 5.59
CA LEU A 640 17.57 -55.07 4.42
C LEU A 640 17.45 -53.72 3.70
N ALA A 641 17.42 -52.60 4.45
CA ALA A 641 17.42 -51.27 3.87
C ALA A 641 18.73 -50.98 3.12
N VAL A 642 19.89 -51.25 3.74
CA VAL A 642 21.20 -51.08 3.08
C VAL A 642 21.33 -52.00 1.87
N GLN A 643 20.86 -53.26 1.95
CA GLN A 643 20.82 -54.16 0.79
C GLN A 643 19.93 -53.63 -0.33
N SER A 644 18.75 -53.07 0.01
CA SER A 644 17.85 -52.44 -0.95
C SER A 644 18.50 -51.24 -1.65
N MET A 645 19.19 -50.37 -0.91
CA MET A 645 19.93 -49.23 -1.46
C MET A 645 21.03 -49.69 -2.41
N ARG A 646 21.85 -50.66 -1.97
CA ARG A 646 22.96 -51.22 -2.77
C ARG A 646 22.49 -51.88 -4.05
N LYS A 647 21.41 -52.68 -4.00
CA LYS A 647 20.82 -53.34 -5.18
C LYS A 647 20.40 -52.34 -6.25
N ARG A 648 20.03 -51.11 -5.85
CA ARG A 648 19.55 -50.04 -6.73
C ARG A 648 20.61 -48.98 -7.04
N ASN A 649 21.85 -49.17 -6.61
CA ASN A 649 22.93 -48.18 -6.72
C ASN A 649 22.60 -46.83 -6.06
N VAL A 650 21.82 -46.85 -4.99
CA VAL A 650 21.58 -45.67 -4.14
C VAL A 650 22.74 -45.56 -3.16
N ASP A 651 23.50 -44.48 -3.28
CA ASP A 651 24.70 -44.26 -2.45
C ASP A 651 24.54 -43.10 -1.45
N ASP A 652 23.40 -42.43 -1.43
CA ASP A 652 23.14 -41.26 -0.58
C ASP A 652 21.97 -41.46 0.39
N GLY A 653 21.64 -42.73 0.67
CA GLY A 653 20.58 -43.12 1.61
C GLY A 653 20.92 -42.80 3.07
N HIS A 654 19.96 -43.02 3.96
CA HIS A 654 20.13 -42.69 5.39
C HIS A 654 19.46 -43.71 6.31
N VAL A 655 20.22 -44.27 7.25
CA VAL A 655 19.68 -45.07 8.36
C VAL A 655 19.67 -44.21 9.62
N ILE A 656 18.50 -44.09 10.26
CA ILE A 656 18.30 -43.33 11.49
C ILE A 656 17.74 -44.26 12.56
N ASN A 657 18.47 -44.39 13.66
CA ASN A 657 18.10 -45.24 14.78
C ASN A 657 17.60 -44.38 15.94
N ILE A 658 16.37 -44.61 16.41
CA ILE A 658 15.86 -43.95 17.61
C ILE A 658 16.44 -44.66 18.82
N ASN A 659 17.48 -44.04 19.39
CA ASN A 659 18.15 -44.48 20.59
C ASN A 659 17.43 -43.90 21.83
N SER A 660 18.18 -43.50 22.85
CA SER A 660 17.67 -42.86 24.06
C SER A 660 18.86 -42.28 24.83
N MET A 661 18.62 -41.31 25.70
CA MET A 661 19.60 -40.95 26.73
C MET A 661 19.98 -42.17 27.60
N SER A 662 19.11 -43.17 27.72
CA SER A 662 19.40 -44.45 28.36
C SER A 662 20.41 -45.33 27.61
N GLY A 663 20.76 -45.00 26.38
CA GLY A 663 21.85 -45.62 25.60
C GLY A 663 23.22 -44.98 25.81
N HIS A 664 23.27 -43.91 26.60
CA HIS A 664 24.48 -43.15 26.94
C HIS A 664 24.76 -43.12 28.44
N ARG A 665 23.78 -43.53 29.25
CA ARG A 665 23.88 -43.63 30.71
C ARG A 665 22.82 -44.61 31.22
N VAL A 666 23.07 -45.14 32.42
CA VAL A 666 22.08 -45.94 33.14
C VAL A 666 21.38 -45.03 34.15
N PRO A 667 20.08 -44.74 34.00
CA PRO A 667 19.36 -43.86 34.93
C PRO A 667 19.15 -44.54 36.29
N ALA A 668 18.91 -43.75 37.33
CA ALA A 668 18.63 -44.27 38.68
C ALA A 668 17.31 -45.07 38.77
N SER A 669 16.43 -44.95 37.78
CA SER A 669 15.20 -45.74 37.71
C SER A 669 15.53 -47.21 37.44
N ARG A 670 15.35 -48.04 38.47
CA ARG A 670 15.74 -49.47 38.47
C ARG A 670 15.03 -50.30 37.39
N VAL A 671 13.83 -49.91 36.99
CA VAL A 671 13.03 -50.60 35.97
C VAL A 671 13.53 -50.33 34.55
N ALA A 672 14.34 -49.28 34.34
CA ALA A 672 14.90 -48.94 33.04
C ALA A 672 16.22 -49.67 32.73
N HIS A 673 16.81 -50.43 33.68
CA HIS A 673 18.16 -50.97 33.53
C HIS A 673 18.34 -51.92 32.34
N PHE A 674 17.43 -52.88 32.12
CA PHE A 674 17.53 -53.78 30.97
C PHE A 674 17.30 -53.03 29.65
N TYR A 675 16.33 -52.10 29.64
CA TYR A 675 16.08 -51.22 28.51
C TYR A 675 17.33 -50.39 28.15
N SER A 676 18.01 -49.80 29.14
CA SER A 676 19.31 -49.15 28.96
C SER A 676 20.31 -50.08 28.28
N GLY A 677 20.43 -51.33 28.73
CA GLY A 677 21.27 -52.34 28.07
C GLY A 677 20.97 -52.47 26.58
N THR A 678 19.69 -52.54 26.19
CA THR A 678 19.30 -52.58 24.77
C THR A 678 19.69 -51.31 24.01
N LYS A 679 19.55 -50.14 24.62
CA LYS A 679 19.88 -48.85 23.99
C LYS A 679 21.39 -48.59 23.89
N PHE A 680 22.19 -49.07 24.84
CA PHE A 680 23.65 -49.12 24.72
C PHE A 680 24.09 -50.03 23.56
N ALA A 681 23.40 -51.15 23.35
CA ALA A 681 23.64 -51.99 22.18
C ALA A 681 23.35 -51.21 20.88
N VAL A 682 22.25 -50.44 20.82
CA VAL A 682 21.96 -49.56 19.67
C VAL A 682 23.06 -48.53 19.43
N SER A 683 23.61 -47.89 20.48
CA SER A 683 24.80 -47.01 20.40
C SER A 683 25.96 -47.70 19.69
N ALA A 684 26.36 -48.88 20.17
CA ALA A 684 27.48 -49.63 19.61
C ALA A 684 27.21 -50.11 18.16
N ILE A 685 26.00 -50.59 17.89
CA ILE A 685 25.60 -51.11 16.58
C ILE A 685 25.59 -50.01 15.53
N SER A 686 25.06 -48.82 15.85
CA SER A 686 25.07 -47.68 14.92
C SER A 686 26.48 -47.25 14.53
N GLU A 687 27.40 -47.16 15.49
CA GLU A 687 28.80 -46.82 15.19
C GLU A 687 29.48 -47.94 14.38
N GLY A 688 29.20 -49.21 14.69
CA GLY A 688 29.65 -50.35 13.90
C GLY A 688 29.18 -50.27 12.44
N LEU A 689 27.89 -50.06 12.22
CA LEU A 689 27.29 -49.91 10.89
C LEU A 689 27.93 -48.77 10.10
N ARG A 690 28.13 -47.61 10.75
CA ARG A 690 28.77 -46.46 10.13
C ARG A 690 30.14 -46.84 9.59
N ARG A 691 30.97 -47.53 10.40
CA ARG A 691 32.29 -48.01 9.98
C ARG A 691 32.22 -49.02 8.83
N GLU A 692 31.30 -49.99 8.89
CA GLU A 692 31.09 -50.94 7.79
C GLU A 692 30.74 -50.24 6.46
N LEU A 693 29.90 -49.20 6.49
CA LEU A 693 29.56 -48.40 5.31
C LEU A 693 30.74 -47.59 4.77
N ARG A 694 31.59 -47.05 5.65
CA ARG A 694 32.85 -46.38 5.25
C ARG A 694 33.82 -47.35 4.59
N ASP A 695 33.97 -48.57 5.13
CA ASP A 695 34.83 -49.61 4.57
C ASP A 695 34.35 -50.06 3.18
N LEU A 696 33.03 -50.05 2.95
CA LEU A 696 32.41 -50.25 1.64
C LEU A 696 32.50 -49.04 0.70
N LYS A 697 33.09 -47.92 1.14
CA LYS A 697 33.15 -46.64 0.42
C LYS A 697 31.77 -46.09 -0.01
N SER A 698 30.72 -46.46 0.69
CA SER A 698 29.36 -45.99 0.39
C SER A 698 29.11 -44.64 1.05
N HIS A 699 28.36 -43.70 0.48
CA HIS A 699 27.99 -42.44 1.15
C HIS A 699 26.67 -42.52 1.94
N VAL A 700 26.13 -43.74 2.13
CA VAL A 700 24.97 -43.94 3.01
C VAL A 700 25.32 -43.52 4.43
N ARG A 701 24.43 -42.72 5.03
CA ARG A 701 24.65 -42.10 6.34
C ARG A 701 24.00 -42.89 7.47
N VAL A 702 24.58 -42.81 8.66
CA VAL A 702 24.02 -43.37 9.90
C VAL A 702 23.87 -42.29 10.95
N THR A 703 22.66 -42.14 11.50
CA THR A 703 22.37 -41.20 12.60
C THR A 703 21.66 -41.89 13.74
N GLN A 704 21.94 -41.43 14.96
CA GLN A 704 21.19 -41.76 16.15
C GLN A 704 20.43 -40.54 16.65
N ILE A 705 19.20 -40.73 17.11
CA ILE A 705 18.45 -39.72 17.85
C ILE A 705 18.27 -40.24 19.27
N SER A 706 18.80 -39.51 20.25
CA SER A 706 18.96 -39.97 21.63
C SER A 706 18.15 -39.09 22.59
N PRO A 707 16.81 -39.27 22.66
CA PRO A 707 15.97 -38.44 23.49
C PRO A 707 15.98 -38.81 24.98
N GLY A 708 15.74 -37.79 25.81
CA GLY A 708 15.33 -37.89 27.20
C GLY A 708 13.85 -38.26 27.34
N PHE A 709 13.15 -37.65 28.29
CA PHE A 709 11.72 -37.90 28.45
C PHE A 709 10.90 -37.30 27.31
N VAL A 710 10.19 -38.16 26.56
CA VAL A 710 9.26 -37.78 25.49
C VAL A 710 7.87 -38.29 25.86
N GLU A 711 6.87 -37.40 25.83
CA GLU A 711 5.50 -37.77 26.15
C GLU A 711 4.91 -38.69 25.06
N THR A 712 4.75 -39.97 25.38
CA THR A 712 4.23 -40.99 24.47
C THR A 712 3.49 -42.09 25.24
N GLU A 713 2.71 -42.91 24.52
CA GLU A 713 2.06 -44.12 25.07
C GLU A 713 3.05 -45.07 25.77
N MET A 714 4.35 -45.04 25.42
CA MET A 714 5.33 -45.96 26.01
C MET A 714 5.40 -45.83 27.53
N ALA A 715 5.52 -44.60 28.04
CA ALA A 715 5.62 -44.38 29.48
C ALA A 715 4.31 -44.76 30.19
N TYR A 716 3.16 -44.38 29.61
CA TYR A 716 1.85 -44.72 30.15
C TYR A 716 1.59 -46.24 30.14
N ASN A 717 2.14 -47.00 29.20
CA ASN A 717 2.01 -48.46 29.17
C ASN A 717 2.90 -49.17 30.21
N ILE A 718 3.97 -48.51 30.67
CA ILE A 718 4.91 -49.06 31.67
C ILE A 718 4.39 -48.76 33.07
N ASP A 719 4.08 -47.48 33.33
CA ASP A 719 3.61 -46.98 34.62
C ASP A 719 2.71 -45.76 34.39
N PRO A 720 1.38 -45.93 34.29
CA PRO A 720 0.45 -44.83 34.03
C PRO A 720 0.55 -43.70 35.06
N ASP A 721 0.63 -44.05 36.35
CA ASP A 721 0.66 -43.08 37.44
C ASP A 721 2.02 -42.37 37.51
N GLY A 722 3.11 -43.13 37.36
CA GLY A 722 4.46 -42.57 37.27
C GLY A 722 4.66 -41.67 36.06
N ALA A 723 4.12 -42.03 34.88
CA ALA A 723 4.16 -41.20 33.68
C ALA A 723 3.42 -39.88 33.89
N LYS A 724 2.20 -39.94 34.45
CA LYS A 724 1.41 -38.74 34.74
C LYS A 724 2.12 -37.83 35.75
N ALA A 725 2.69 -38.40 36.81
CA ALA A 725 3.46 -37.65 37.81
C ALA A 725 4.69 -36.99 37.18
N LEU A 726 5.46 -37.74 36.38
CA LEU A 726 6.65 -37.24 35.70
C LEU A 726 6.32 -36.07 34.77
N TYR A 727 5.36 -36.24 33.86
CA TYR A 727 5.00 -35.21 32.87
C TYR A 727 4.24 -34.02 33.45
N SER A 728 3.72 -34.15 34.68
CA SER A 728 3.19 -33.00 35.44
C SER A 728 4.30 -32.24 36.18
N SER A 729 5.41 -32.91 36.52
CA SER A 729 6.51 -32.33 37.31
C SER A 729 7.54 -31.57 36.47
N ILE A 730 7.67 -31.93 35.19
CA ILE A 730 8.55 -31.27 34.22
C ILE A 730 7.84 -31.19 32.87
N LYS A 731 8.22 -30.23 32.01
CA LYS A 731 7.77 -30.17 30.62
C LYS A 731 8.53 -31.20 29.78
N PRO A 732 7.91 -32.32 29.35
CA PRO A 732 8.61 -33.32 28.53
C PRO A 732 8.81 -32.83 27.09
N LEU A 733 9.72 -33.50 26.39
CA LEU A 733 9.80 -33.38 24.93
C LEU A 733 8.51 -33.91 24.31
N GLN A 734 8.15 -33.34 23.17
CA GLN A 734 7.01 -33.75 22.36
C GLN A 734 7.44 -34.63 21.20
N VAL A 735 6.50 -35.36 20.62
CA VAL A 735 6.77 -36.23 19.47
C VAL A 735 7.23 -35.45 18.24
N ASP A 736 6.78 -34.20 18.09
CA ASP A 736 7.17 -33.31 16.99
C ASP A 736 8.63 -32.87 17.10
N ASP A 737 9.17 -32.69 18.33
CA ASP A 737 10.58 -32.39 18.54
C ASP A 737 11.49 -33.49 17.95
N MET A 738 11.02 -34.75 17.99
CA MET A 738 11.73 -35.88 17.40
C MET A 738 11.64 -35.90 15.89
N ALA A 739 10.48 -35.54 15.34
CA ALA A 739 10.30 -35.40 13.91
C ALA A 739 11.21 -34.28 13.35
N ASP A 740 11.31 -33.15 14.04
CA ASP A 740 12.17 -32.05 13.64
C ASP A 740 13.67 -32.39 13.76
N ALA A 741 14.07 -33.16 14.78
CA ALA A 741 15.45 -33.67 14.88
C ALA A 741 15.83 -34.60 13.72
N ILE A 742 14.89 -35.45 13.27
CA ILE A 742 15.09 -36.31 12.10
C ILE A 742 15.15 -35.49 10.82
N VAL A 743 14.27 -34.50 10.67
CA VAL A 743 14.28 -33.60 9.51
C VAL A 743 15.61 -32.83 9.44
N PHE A 744 16.13 -32.36 10.56
CA PHE A 744 17.46 -31.74 10.64
C PHE A 744 18.57 -32.69 10.15
N ALA A 745 18.59 -33.95 10.60
CA ALA A 745 19.57 -34.93 10.16
C ALA A 745 19.46 -35.23 8.64
N LEU A 746 18.24 -35.35 8.12
CA LEU A 746 17.98 -35.56 6.69
C LEU A 746 18.39 -34.34 5.85
N ASN A 747 18.12 -33.13 6.35
CA ASN A 747 18.47 -31.86 5.71
C ASN A 747 19.96 -31.54 5.70
N SER A 748 20.76 -32.20 6.54
CA SER A 748 22.20 -32.04 6.52
C SER A 748 22.74 -32.38 5.11
N PRO A 749 23.69 -31.61 4.54
CA PRO A 749 24.27 -31.89 3.24
C PRO A 749 24.78 -33.33 3.11
N PRO A 750 24.80 -33.96 1.92
CA PRO A 750 25.20 -35.36 1.77
C PRO A 750 26.59 -35.70 2.31
N TYR A 751 27.53 -34.74 2.32
CA TYR A 751 28.87 -34.93 2.87
C TYR A 751 28.93 -34.84 4.42
N MET A 752 27.87 -34.36 5.06
CA MET A 752 27.78 -34.19 6.51
C MET A 752 27.00 -35.35 7.11
N GLU A 753 27.67 -36.14 7.93
CA GLU A 753 27.06 -37.24 8.69
C GLU A 753 26.87 -36.80 10.16
N VAL A 754 25.62 -36.58 10.54
CA VAL A 754 25.25 -36.29 11.94
C VAL A 754 25.19 -37.62 12.68
N ASN A 755 26.20 -37.94 13.49
CA ASN A 755 26.29 -39.27 14.10
C ASN A 755 25.24 -39.48 15.21
N ASP A 756 25.07 -38.50 16.10
CA ASP A 756 24.13 -38.60 17.22
C ASP A 756 23.56 -37.22 17.61
N ILE A 757 22.28 -37.17 17.95
CA ILE A 757 21.59 -36.00 18.47
C ILE A 757 21.03 -36.34 19.85
N CYS A 758 21.72 -35.92 20.90
CA CYS A 758 21.26 -36.03 22.28
C CYS A 758 20.34 -34.87 22.65
N ILE A 759 19.08 -35.15 22.99
CA ILE A 759 18.06 -34.11 23.29
C ILE A 759 17.40 -34.44 24.63
N ARG A 760 17.19 -33.44 25.49
CA ARG A 760 16.51 -33.58 26.78
C ARG A 760 15.52 -32.43 27.00
N PRO A 761 14.46 -32.65 27.79
CA PRO A 761 13.79 -31.55 28.49
C PRO A 761 14.81 -30.68 29.22
N THR A 762 14.65 -29.36 29.17
CA THR A 762 15.52 -28.41 29.90
C THR A 762 15.49 -28.61 31.41
N GLU A 763 14.38 -29.15 31.92
CA GLU A 763 14.14 -29.41 33.35
C GLU A 763 14.61 -30.81 33.78
N GLN A 764 15.05 -31.65 32.84
CA GLN A 764 15.59 -32.97 33.15
C GLN A 764 17.02 -32.83 33.70
N SER A 765 17.16 -32.90 35.02
CA SER A 765 18.44 -32.70 35.73
C SER A 765 19.52 -33.75 35.47
N GLN A 766 19.14 -34.94 34.99
CA GLN A 766 20.05 -36.02 34.60
C GLN A 766 19.61 -36.64 33.28
#